data_AF-A0A7L5BH23-F1
#
_entry.id   AF-A0A7L5BH23-F1
#
_cell.length_a   1.000
_cell.length_b   1.000
_cell.length_c   1.000
_cell.angle_alpha   90.00
_cell.angle_beta   90.00
_cell.angle_gamma   90.00
#
_symmetry.space_group_name_H-M   'P 1'
#
loop_
_entity.id
_entity.type
_entity.pdbx_description
1 polymer ?
#
loop_
_entity_poly.entity_id
_entity_poly.type
_entity_poly.pdbx_seq_one_letter_code
_entity_poly.pdbx_strand_id
1 'polypeptide(L)'
;MREIDGFKDGAAYRHIKAPIDEAVNELTVKRRQAGEDFENLYSVYSKEERRSMTRLQSIPELNGQFSKWDLISLALNVGNEGNFQRLTDLRVKGHFTPGQIDMALSRLDARDWKFVQSAWDLIDGYWPEIEAREKRVTGVAPEKIAAREVQTKFGTFKGGYYPLKYDAEISSLARDDDLHDLAASMTGGRFGKAQTKNGHTKERSNSSGRPVLIDIGVLHGHVNQVMHDLALSEVVANAWRILQNNEVKSAFLDRGMKSDFDALEVWLQDVASGEVRGADFMNRWARKLKSGFTVSKLAFNLTTVLLQPTGIAQSFVVVGKKNMLLGMQDVFRRPLSGPGSAASIIIDKSPFMRERETTFNKDVYDILGEVRAGPSQNRVSQFTSDYLAPWGFWLMQKAQFYTVDMPTWLAGYRQALDEGKGEADAIAHADRIVARAAASGNFSDRTPIERGSLSRSVRQNDVVRLFTALGSYMFAKFNVAYEKTRQTEFRDPRQVLSWTSDMVMLFTVEAVLAALVRGQLPWGDDDDEEDGWAEFLAKQTALSAAGTLPFIRDAASAVQGFSGGGAYGSIMDTIARPLFQASQGDVDKAFIRSLVDAGGLFLHMPSTQINRFVDATWRQAEGEDVSPLEYIMGKSK
;
A
#
# COMPACT_ATOMS: atom_id res chain seq x y z
N MET A 1 -18.47 -5.84 9.15
CA MET A 1 -19.21 -4.57 9.39
C MET A 1 -20.52 -4.51 8.63
N ARG A 2 -20.53 -4.50 7.29
CA ARG A 2 -21.79 -4.50 6.54
C ARG A 2 -22.75 -5.63 6.93
N GLU A 3 -22.27 -6.85 7.12
CA GLU A 3 -23.11 -7.97 7.60
C GLU A 3 -23.80 -7.67 8.94
N ILE A 4 -23.10 -7.03 9.89
CA ILE A 4 -23.64 -6.61 11.19
C ILE A 4 -24.77 -5.59 11.01
N ASP A 5 -24.64 -4.73 10.00
CA ASP A 5 -25.63 -3.72 9.61
C ASP A 5 -26.73 -4.26 8.66
N GLY A 6 -26.84 -5.58 8.49
CA GLY A 6 -27.81 -6.18 7.55
C GLY A 6 -27.50 -5.84 6.09
N PHE A 7 -26.22 -5.76 5.75
CA PHE A 7 -25.66 -5.41 4.44
C PHE A 7 -26.07 -4.03 3.92
N LYS A 8 -26.21 -3.08 4.85
CA LYS A 8 -26.41 -1.65 4.58
C LYS A 8 -25.32 -0.83 5.27
N ASP A 9 -25.25 0.46 4.97
CA ASP A 9 -24.38 1.40 5.68
C ASP A 9 -25.07 1.82 6.99
N GLY A 10 -25.07 0.92 7.98
CA GLY A 10 -25.82 1.04 9.23
C GLY A 10 -25.03 1.70 10.37
N ALA A 11 -25.32 1.30 11.60
CA ALA A 11 -24.70 1.89 12.78
C ALA A 11 -23.22 1.49 12.93
N ALA A 12 -22.87 0.23 12.65
CA ALA A 12 -21.49 -0.23 12.72
C ALA A 12 -20.62 0.50 11.69
N TYR A 13 -21.10 0.66 10.46
CA TYR A 13 -20.40 1.45 9.45
C TYR A 13 -20.26 2.91 9.88
N ARG A 14 -21.36 3.59 10.25
CA ARG A 14 -21.34 5.03 10.58
C ARG A 14 -20.50 5.39 11.79
N HIS A 15 -20.43 4.54 12.81
CA HIS A 15 -19.73 4.87 14.05
C HIS A 15 -18.35 4.23 14.20
N ILE A 16 -18.01 3.23 13.38
CA ILE A 16 -16.70 2.57 13.43
C ILE A 16 -15.91 2.83 12.14
N LYS A 17 -16.51 2.58 10.97
CA LYS A 17 -15.77 2.58 9.70
C LYS A 17 -15.72 3.95 9.02
N ALA A 18 -16.84 4.65 8.93
CA ALA A 18 -16.91 5.93 8.22
C ALA A 18 -15.94 6.99 8.80
N PRO A 19 -15.79 7.15 10.13
CA PRO A 19 -14.82 8.08 10.70
C PRO A 19 -13.36 7.68 10.39
N ILE A 20 -13.08 6.37 10.31
CA ILE A 20 -11.77 5.87 9.90
C ILE A 20 -11.50 6.16 8.42
N ASP A 21 -12.50 6.00 7.54
CA ASP A 21 -12.37 6.31 6.12
C ASP A 21 -12.12 7.79 5.87
N GLU A 22 -12.84 8.66 6.58
CA GLU A 22 -12.62 10.10 6.56
C GLU A 22 -11.20 10.47 7.04
N ALA A 23 -10.76 9.90 8.16
CA ALA A 23 -9.42 10.12 8.69
C ALA A 23 -8.30 9.59 7.75
N VAL A 24 -8.53 8.47 7.07
CA VAL A 24 -7.58 7.95 6.06
C VAL A 24 -7.49 8.89 4.86
N ASN A 25 -8.61 9.46 4.41
CA ASN A 25 -8.61 10.46 3.34
C ASN A 25 -7.85 11.73 3.77
N GLU A 26 -8.04 12.19 5.02
CA GLU A 26 -7.28 13.32 5.57
C GLU A 26 -5.79 13.00 5.66
N LEU A 27 -5.44 11.79 6.09
CA LEU A 27 -4.06 11.31 6.15
C LEU A 27 -3.38 11.34 4.78
N THR A 28 -4.09 10.92 3.71
CA THR A 28 -3.58 11.03 2.33
C THR A 28 -3.25 12.48 1.97
N VAL A 29 -4.12 13.44 2.35
CA VAL A 29 -3.87 14.86 2.11
C VAL A 29 -2.66 15.36 2.89
N LYS A 30 -2.58 15.06 4.19
CA LYS A 30 -1.47 15.45 5.06
C LYS A 30 -0.13 14.86 4.61
N ARG A 31 -0.09 13.60 4.16
CA ARG A 31 1.12 12.95 3.63
C ARG A 31 1.62 13.62 2.36
N ARG A 32 0.72 14.07 1.49
CA ARG A 32 1.10 14.82 0.28
C ARG A 32 1.75 16.15 0.66
N GLN A 33 1.12 16.89 1.58
CA GLN A 33 1.69 18.15 2.08
C GLN A 33 3.07 17.93 2.70
N ALA A 34 3.22 16.92 3.57
CA ALA A 34 4.52 16.57 4.14
C ALA A 34 5.57 16.22 3.08
N GLY A 35 5.17 15.56 1.99
CA GLY A 35 6.04 15.30 0.83
C GLY A 35 6.54 16.57 0.15
N GLU A 36 5.67 17.57 -0.02
CA GLU A 36 6.04 18.89 -0.55
C GLU A 36 6.95 19.64 0.42
N ASP A 37 6.64 19.61 1.72
CA ASP A 37 7.46 20.19 2.78
C ASP A 37 8.87 19.57 2.79
N PHE A 38 8.97 18.25 2.58
CA PHE A 38 10.25 17.57 2.42
C PHE A 38 10.99 18.02 1.16
N GLU A 39 10.35 18.11 0.00
CA GLU A 39 11.03 18.59 -1.20
C GLU A 39 11.56 20.02 -1.05
N ASN A 40 10.79 20.88 -0.39
CA ASN A 40 11.22 22.23 -0.02
C ASN A 40 12.40 22.19 0.95
N LEU A 41 12.35 21.35 1.98
CA LEU A 41 13.44 21.16 2.95
C LEU A 41 14.74 20.71 2.26
N TYR A 42 14.66 19.77 1.32
CA TYR A 42 15.82 19.27 0.58
C TYR A 42 16.28 20.20 -0.56
N SER A 43 15.51 21.23 -0.93
CA SER A 43 15.80 22.12 -2.07
C SER A 43 17.14 22.86 -1.97
N VAL A 44 17.72 22.93 -0.77
CA VAL A 44 19.06 23.47 -0.49
C VAL A 44 20.17 22.71 -1.23
N TYR A 45 19.89 21.46 -1.64
CA TYR A 45 20.80 20.59 -2.37
C TYR A 45 20.23 20.22 -3.74
N SER A 46 21.09 20.20 -4.76
CA SER A 46 20.74 19.63 -6.07
C SER A 46 20.50 18.12 -5.99
N LYS A 47 19.84 17.53 -6.98
CA LYS A 47 19.62 16.07 -7.02
C LYS A 47 20.95 15.30 -7.04
N GLU A 48 21.95 15.81 -7.74
CA GLU A 48 23.29 15.24 -7.82
C GLU A 48 24.02 15.33 -6.46
N GLU A 49 23.88 16.45 -5.75
CA GLU A 49 24.41 16.62 -4.40
C GLU A 49 23.76 15.64 -3.42
N ARG A 50 22.41 15.58 -3.38
CA ARG A 50 21.68 14.65 -2.50
C ARG A 50 22.15 13.20 -2.69
N ARG A 51 22.48 12.82 -3.93
CA ARG A 51 23.02 11.49 -4.28
C ARG A 51 24.47 11.29 -3.86
N SER A 52 25.33 12.29 -4.02
CA SER A 52 26.74 12.18 -3.62
C SER A 52 26.88 12.12 -2.10
N MET A 53 25.98 12.79 -1.38
CA MET A 53 25.89 12.82 0.08
C MET A 53 25.59 11.46 0.72
N THR A 54 25.03 10.52 -0.02
CA THR A 54 24.76 9.13 0.43
C THR A 54 26.03 8.27 0.44
N ARG A 55 27.09 8.67 -0.25
CA ARG A 55 28.32 7.87 -0.33
C ARG A 55 28.99 7.81 1.04
N LEU A 56 29.14 6.58 1.55
CA LEU A 56 29.91 6.30 2.75
C LEU A 56 31.38 6.67 2.53
N GLN A 57 31.94 7.42 3.48
CA GLN A 57 33.35 7.75 3.54
C GLN A 57 33.92 7.24 4.86
N SER A 58 35.14 6.68 4.81
CA SER A 58 35.84 6.30 6.04
C SER A 58 36.22 7.56 6.81
N ILE A 59 35.78 7.65 8.06
CA ILE A 59 36.13 8.72 8.99
C ILE A 59 36.84 8.05 10.18
N PRO A 60 38.18 7.91 10.13
CA PRO A 60 38.93 7.17 11.14
C PRO A 60 38.69 7.69 12.55
N GLU A 61 38.49 9.01 12.70
CA GLU A 61 38.30 9.62 14.01
C GLU A 61 36.96 9.24 14.67
N LEU A 62 35.97 8.81 13.87
CA LEU A 62 34.69 8.28 14.33
C LEU A 62 34.66 6.74 14.37
N ASN A 63 35.78 6.08 14.08
CA ASN A 63 35.92 4.62 14.03
C ASN A 63 34.87 3.94 13.11
N GLY A 64 34.53 4.55 11.97
CA GLY A 64 33.49 4.02 11.09
C GLY A 64 33.43 4.66 9.72
N GLN A 65 32.44 4.21 8.94
CA GLN A 65 32.10 4.79 7.65
C GLN A 65 30.80 5.58 7.80
N PHE A 66 30.82 6.83 7.34
CA PHE A 66 29.68 7.74 7.45
C PHE A 66 29.46 8.47 6.14
N SER A 67 28.20 8.63 5.77
CA SER A 67 27.75 9.49 4.69
C SER A 67 27.59 10.93 5.19
N LYS A 68 27.43 11.90 4.27
CA LYS A 68 27.11 13.28 4.68
C LYS A 68 25.72 13.35 5.33
N TRP A 69 24.78 12.49 4.93
CA TRP A 69 23.48 12.36 5.59
C TRP A 69 23.57 11.83 7.01
N ASP A 70 24.53 10.95 7.29
CA ASP A 70 24.74 10.41 8.64
C ASP A 70 25.27 11.50 9.57
N LEU A 71 26.19 12.35 9.08
CA LEU A 71 26.68 13.50 9.84
C LEU A 71 25.57 14.53 10.11
N ILE A 72 24.67 14.76 9.15
CA ILE A 72 23.48 15.59 9.32
C ILE A 72 22.51 14.96 10.35
N SER A 73 22.28 13.65 10.31
CA SER A 73 21.44 12.95 11.29
C SER A 73 22.04 12.98 12.70
N LEU A 74 23.36 12.87 12.81
CA LEU A 74 24.08 13.07 14.07
C LEU A 74 23.87 14.51 14.59
N ALA A 75 23.97 15.51 13.71
CA ALA A 75 23.70 16.91 14.06
C ALA A 75 22.26 17.13 14.52
N LEU A 76 21.27 16.52 13.87
CA LEU A 76 19.87 16.60 14.30
C LEU A 76 19.66 16.06 15.72
N ASN A 77 20.42 15.02 16.12
CA ASN A 77 20.37 14.45 17.46
C ASN A 77 21.05 15.32 18.53
N VAL A 78 21.90 16.30 18.20
CA VAL A 78 22.50 17.18 19.22
C VAL A 78 21.59 18.32 19.67
N GLY A 79 20.47 18.55 18.96
CA GLY A 79 19.58 19.69 19.16
C GLY A 79 18.77 19.68 20.47
N ASN A 80 18.84 18.61 21.25
CA ASN A 80 18.27 18.52 22.59
C ASN A 80 19.16 17.70 23.53
N GLU A 81 19.11 18.04 24.80
CA GLU A 81 20.02 17.46 25.81
C GLU A 81 19.79 15.96 26.01
N GLY A 82 18.54 15.49 25.89
CA GLY A 82 18.20 14.08 26.07
C GLY A 82 18.82 13.16 25.01
N ASN A 83 18.81 13.58 23.74
CA ASN A 83 19.45 12.84 22.65
C ASN A 83 20.97 12.93 22.73
N PHE A 84 21.52 14.11 23.03
CA PHE A 84 22.97 14.27 23.20
C PHE A 84 23.53 13.31 24.26
N GLN A 85 22.90 13.23 25.42
CA GLN A 85 23.28 12.29 26.48
C GLN A 85 23.27 10.83 26.01
N ARG A 86 22.34 10.47 25.11
CA ARG A 86 22.25 9.10 24.57
C ARG A 86 23.30 8.80 23.53
N LEU A 87 23.67 9.76 22.70
CA LEU A 87 24.81 9.62 21.80
C LEU A 87 26.12 9.38 22.57
N THR A 88 26.25 9.97 23.78
CA THR A 88 27.47 9.89 24.60
C THR A 88 27.42 8.87 25.74
N ASP A 89 26.34 8.10 25.88
CA ASP A 89 26.18 7.15 26.99
C ASP A 89 27.08 5.93 26.79
N LEU A 90 28.06 5.73 27.69
CA LEU A 90 29.01 4.60 27.61
C LEU A 90 28.32 3.22 27.62
N ARG A 91 27.08 3.13 28.11
CA ARG A 91 26.28 1.88 28.11
C ARG A 91 25.69 1.57 26.74
N VAL A 92 25.71 2.52 25.80
CA VAL A 92 25.22 2.36 24.43
C VAL A 92 26.37 1.84 23.56
N LYS A 93 26.11 0.73 22.85
CA LYS A 93 27.05 0.21 21.86
C LYS A 93 27.22 1.23 20.72
N GLY A 94 28.46 1.54 20.34
CA GLY A 94 28.74 2.52 19.29
C GLY A 94 28.50 3.98 19.72
N HIS A 95 28.56 4.28 21.02
CA HIS A 95 28.51 5.64 21.53
C HIS A 95 29.62 6.51 20.92
N PHE A 96 29.36 7.81 20.87
CA PHE A 96 30.32 8.83 20.47
C PHE A 96 30.86 9.54 21.71
N THR A 97 32.14 9.88 21.69
CA THR A 97 32.68 10.88 22.64
C THR A 97 32.26 12.29 22.22
N PRO A 98 32.18 13.26 23.14
CA PRO A 98 31.89 14.65 22.78
C PRO A 98 32.84 15.20 21.71
N GLY A 99 34.14 14.89 21.79
CA GLY A 99 35.11 15.31 20.77
C GLY A 99 34.87 14.68 19.40
N GLN A 100 34.37 13.45 19.34
CA GLN A 100 33.93 12.82 18.08
C GLN A 100 32.74 13.53 17.47
N ILE A 101 31.75 13.89 18.30
CA ILE A 101 30.60 14.68 17.85
C ILE A 101 31.10 16.01 17.29
N ASP A 102 31.95 16.75 18.01
CA ASP A 102 32.46 18.05 17.53
C ASP A 102 33.23 17.92 16.20
N MET A 103 34.04 16.89 16.04
CA MET A 103 34.72 16.62 14.77
C MET A 103 33.74 16.30 13.64
N ALA A 104 32.73 15.47 13.89
CA ALA A 104 31.68 15.17 12.92
C ALA A 104 30.93 16.44 12.48
N LEU A 105 30.55 17.27 13.45
CA LEU A 105 29.87 18.55 13.24
C LEU A 105 30.75 19.57 12.50
N SER A 106 32.06 19.56 12.70
CA SER A 106 33.00 20.47 12.03
C SER A 106 33.11 20.26 10.52
N ARG A 107 32.78 19.04 10.06
CA ARG A 107 32.76 18.63 8.63
C ARG A 107 31.52 19.14 7.88
N LEU A 108 30.49 19.60 8.60
CA LEU A 108 29.32 20.22 8.01
C LEU A 108 29.61 21.66 7.56
N ASP A 109 28.93 22.09 6.51
CA ASP A 109 28.99 23.45 5.97
C ASP A 109 27.77 24.31 6.41
N ALA A 110 27.76 25.59 6.02
CA ALA A 110 26.68 26.50 6.41
C ALA A 110 25.31 26.11 5.82
N ARG A 111 25.26 25.45 4.66
CA ARG A 111 24.01 24.95 4.07
C ARG A 111 23.48 23.78 4.87
N ASP A 112 24.36 22.89 5.32
CA ASP A 112 24.00 21.75 6.16
C ASP A 112 23.38 22.20 7.48
N TRP A 113 23.96 23.19 8.14
CA TRP A 113 23.39 23.71 9.39
C TRP A 113 22.06 24.43 9.20
N LYS A 114 21.86 25.13 8.08
CA LYS A 114 20.55 25.67 7.70
C LYS A 114 19.51 24.57 7.48
N PHE A 115 19.91 23.47 6.83
CA PHE A 115 19.06 22.29 6.67
C PHE A 115 18.71 21.67 8.03
N VAL A 116 19.69 21.48 8.91
CA VAL A 116 19.50 20.92 10.26
C VAL A 116 18.49 21.76 11.07
N GLN A 117 18.64 23.08 11.08
CA GLN A 117 17.66 23.95 11.75
C GLN A 117 16.28 23.89 11.10
N SER A 118 16.21 23.91 9.76
CA SER A 118 14.93 23.82 9.05
C SER A 118 14.20 22.50 9.30
N ALA A 119 14.93 21.40 9.50
CA ALA A 119 14.35 20.11 9.86
C ALA A 119 13.81 20.12 11.30
N TRP A 120 14.52 20.73 12.25
CA TRP A 120 13.96 20.96 13.60
C TRP A 120 12.71 21.83 13.55
N ASP A 121 12.73 22.91 12.78
CA ASP A 121 11.60 23.83 12.64
C ASP A 121 10.38 23.15 11.98
N LEU A 122 10.60 22.29 10.97
CA LEU A 122 9.57 21.47 10.35
C LEU A 122 8.89 20.56 11.38
N ILE A 123 9.69 19.86 12.18
CA ILE A 123 9.19 18.99 13.22
C ILE A 123 8.40 19.79 14.28
N ASP A 124 8.91 20.98 14.65
CA ASP A 124 8.28 21.86 15.64
C ASP A 124 6.95 22.43 15.15
N GLY A 125 6.80 22.64 13.84
CA GLY A 125 5.59 23.15 13.20
C GLY A 125 4.34 22.31 13.49
N TYR A 126 4.50 20.99 13.71
CA TYR A 126 3.38 20.11 14.06
C TYR A 126 3.04 20.10 15.55
N TRP A 127 3.88 20.68 16.43
CA TRP A 127 3.67 20.67 17.88
C TRP A 127 2.31 21.24 18.32
N PRO A 128 1.82 22.37 17.78
CA PRO A 128 0.52 22.92 18.18
C PRO A 128 -0.65 21.95 17.93
N GLU A 129 -0.64 21.23 16.80
CA GLU A 129 -1.66 20.22 16.49
C GLU A 129 -1.56 19.02 17.44
N ILE A 130 -0.34 18.56 17.74
CA ILE A 130 -0.08 17.45 18.66
C ILE A 130 -0.54 17.80 20.08
N GLU A 131 -0.16 18.98 20.59
CA GLU A 131 -0.55 19.46 21.92
C GLU A 131 -2.08 19.61 22.02
N ALA A 132 -2.71 20.23 21.02
CA ALA A 132 -4.16 20.39 20.99
C ALA A 132 -4.87 19.04 21.02
N ARG A 133 -4.40 18.07 20.25
CA ARG A 133 -4.98 16.72 20.23
C ARG A 133 -4.77 15.97 21.54
N GLU A 134 -3.54 15.94 22.08
CA GLU A 134 -3.26 15.26 23.34
C GLU A 134 -4.08 15.86 24.49
N LYS A 135 -4.28 17.19 24.48
CA LYS A 135 -5.15 17.88 25.43
C LYS A 135 -6.62 17.48 25.28
N ARG A 136 -7.14 17.32 24.06
CA ARG A 136 -8.51 16.81 23.83
C ARG A 136 -8.70 15.39 24.36
N VAL A 137 -7.71 14.52 24.15
CA VAL A 137 -7.81 13.10 24.51
C VAL A 137 -7.57 12.86 26.00
N THR A 138 -6.57 13.53 26.58
CA THR A 138 -6.10 13.24 27.95
C THR A 138 -6.50 14.31 28.98
N GLY A 139 -6.98 15.47 28.53
CA GLY A 139 -7.27 16.63 29.36
C GLY A 139 -6.04 17.46 29.76
N VAL A 140 -4.82 16.99 29.46
CA VAL A 140 -3.56 17.65 29.88
C VAL A 140 -2.68 17.89 28.67
N ALA A 141 -2.09 19.09 28.60
CA ALA A 141 -1.10 19.40 27.58
C ALA A 141 0.21 18.63 27.87
N PRO A 142 0.77 17.89 26.90
CA PRO A 142 2.03 17.18 27.10
C PRO A 142 3.21 18.15 27.28
N GLU A 143 4.21 17.74 28.05
CA GLU A 143 5.47 18.49 28.14
C GLU A 143 6.27 18.38 26.84
N LYS A 144 6.57 19.54 26.24
CA LYS A 144 7.47 19.69 25.09
C LYS A 144 8.92 19.47 25.49
N ILE A 145 9.71 18.89 24.60
CA ILE A 145 11.15 18.73 24.80
C ILE A 145 11.85 20.07 24.57
N ALA A 146 12.69 20.47 25.54
CA ALA A 146 13.46 21.70 25.43
C ALA A 146 14.58 21.57 24.39
N ALA A 147 14.67 22.55 23.51
CA ALA A 147 15.78 22.69 22.57
C ALA A 147 17.06 23.07 23.31
N ARG A 148 18.19 22.64 22.76
CA ARG A 148 19.54 23.01 23.20
C ARG A 148 20.21 23.80 22.09
N GLU A 149 20.71 24.99 22.41
CA GLU A 149 21.49 25.78 21.47
C GLU A 149 22.78 25.05 21.06
N VAL A 150 23.10 25.11 19.77
CA VAL A 150 24.28 24.48 19.20
C VAL A 150 25.17 25.57 18.62
N GLN A 151 26.37 25.73 19.19
CA GLN A 151 27.36 26.65 18.69
C GLN A 151 28.17 26.02 17.57
N THR A 152 28.34 26.75 16.48
CA THR A 152 29.06 26.28 15.30
C THR A 152 29.95 27.40 14.76
N LYS A 153 30.88 27.06 13.86
CA LYS A 153 31.71 28.07 13.16
C LYS A 153 30.90 29.01 12.25
N PHE A 154 29.62 28.73 12.02
CA PHE A 154 28.70 29.53 11.20
C PHE A 154 27.69 30.33 12.03
N GLY A 155 27.79 30.29 13.37
CA GLY A 155 26.89 30.95 14.30
C GLY A 155 26.17 29.98 15.24
N THR A 156 25.29 30.53 16.08
CA THR A 156 24.48 29.76 17.03
C THR A 156 23.16 29.36 16.40
N PHE A 157 22.85 28.06 16.45
CA PHE A 157 21.57 27.50 16.04
C PHE A 157 20.73 27.18 17.27
N LYS A 158 19.40 27.34 17.17
CA LYS A 158 18.49 27.21 18.32
C LYS A 158 18.40 25.78 18.85
N GLY A 159 18.70 24.79 18.01
CA GLY A 159 18.43 23.40 18.33
C GLY A 159 16.99 23.03 18.04
N GLY A 160 16.60 21.85 18.51
CA GLY A 160 15.25 21.35 18.39
C GLY A 160 15.13 19.87 18.71
N TYR A 161 13.89 19.39 18.67
CA TYR A 161 13.60 17.98 18.87
C TYR A 161 13.88 17.18 17.59
N TYR A 162 14.55 16.05 17.75
CA TYR A 162 14.64 15.01 16.73
C TYR A 162 14.24 13.66 17.35
N PRO A 163 13.40 12.85 16.69
CA PRO A 163 13.06 11.50 17.13
C PRO A 163 14.30 10.63 17.37
N LEU A 164 14.38 10.04 18.57
CA LEU A 164 15.42 9.07 18.91
C LEU A 164 14.94 7.66 18.53
N LYS A 165 15.69 6.98 17.68
CA LYS A 165 15.46 5.57 17.30
C LYS A 165 16.74 4.77 17.48
N TYR A 166 16.58 3.46 17.66
CA TYR A 166 17.68 2.53 17.87
C TYR A 166 17.73 1.51 16.74
N ASP A 167 18.92 1.04 16.40
CA ASP A 167 19.09 0.03 15.36
C ASP A 167 18.36 -1.25 15.76
N ALA A 168 17.49 -1.71 14.87
CA ALA A 168 16.66 -2.89 15.06
C ALA A 168 17.36 -4.12 14.49
N GLU A 169 18.61 -4.36 14.88
CA GLU A 169 19.20 -5.69 14.72
C GLU A 169 18.54 -6.64 15.73
N ILE A 170 17.44 -7.24 15.27
CA ILE A 170 16.98 -8.58 15.65
C ILE A 170 16.40 -8.70 17.08
N SER A 171 15.06 -8.69 17.19
CA SER A 171 14.31 -9.79 17.82
C SER A 171 12.81 -9.69 17.50
N SER A 172 12.15 -10.84 17.32
CA SER A 172 10.68 -10.95 17.32
C SER A 172 10.07 -10.45 18.62
N LEU A 173 10.82 -10.50 19.74
CA LEU A 173 10.39 -10.01 21.05
C LEU A 173 10.09 -8.50 21.08
N ALA A 174 10.88 -7.67 20.37
CA ALA A 174 10.59 -6.23 20.31
C ALA A 174 9.26 -5.93 19.61
N ARG A 175 8.86 -6.77 18.65
CA ARG A 175 7.57 -6.66 17.96
C ARG A 175 6.43 -7.10 18.87
N ASP A 176 6.62 -8.15 19.67
CA ASP A 176 5.60 -8.64 20.61
C ASP A 176 5.34 -7.63 21.74
N ASP A 177 6.39 -6.96 22.25
CA ASP A 177 6.28 -5.89 23.24
C ASP A 177 5.53 -4.66 22.69
N ASP A 178 5.85 -4.22 21.46
CA ASP A 178 5.15 -3.12 20.79
C ASP A 178 3.66 -3.43 20.55
N LEU A 179 3.33 -4.70 20.27
CA LEU A 179 1.95 -5.15 20.05
C LEU A 179 1.14 -5.20 21.36
N HIS A 180 1.75 -5.62 22.47
CA HIS A 180 1.11 -5.58 23.80
C HIS A 180 0.88 -4.14 24.27
N ASP A 181 1.86 -3.26 24.06
CA ASP A 181 1.75 -1.84 24.36
C ASP A 181 0.70 -1.11 23.51
N LEU A 182 0.49 -1.56 22.28
CA LEU A 182 -0.50 -0.98 21.38
C LEU A 182 -1.90 -1.08 21.99
N ALA A 183 -2.35 -2.26 22.42
CA ALA A 183 -3.68 -2.45 23.02
C ALA A 183 -3.93 -1.55 24.25
N ALA A 184 -2.92 -1.41 25.10
CA ALA A 184 -2.97 -0.50 26.25
C ALA A 184 -3.03 0.98 25.81
N SER A 185 -2.28 1.36 24.77
CA SER A 185 -2.30 2.72 24.23
C SER A 185 -3.65 3.09 23.59
N MET A 186 -4.34 2.13 22.97
CA MET A 186 -5.66 2.35 22.35
C MET A 186 -6.73 2.68 23.37
N THR A 187 -6.70 1.97 24.51
CA THR A 187 -7.65 2.15 25.60
C THR A 187 -7.55 3.56 26.19
N GLY A 188 -6.33 4.12 26.25
CA GLY A 188 -6.09 5.49 26.68
C GLY A 188 -6.26 6.56 25.59
N GLY A 189 -6.46 6.18 24.32
CA GLY A 189 -6.37 7.10 23.16
C GLY A 189 -4.96 7.68 22.93
N ARG A 190 -3.95 7.10 23.56
CA ARG A 190 -2.58 7.65 23.70
C ARG A 190 -1.62 7.07 22.66
N PHE A 191 -2.04 7.04 21.40
CA PHE A 191 -1.17 6.66 20.28
C PHE A 191 -0.28 7.84 19.89
N GLY A 192 1.02 7.60 19.68
CA GLY A 192 1.91 8.61 19.09
C GLY A 192 2.67 9.54 20.04
N LYS A 193 3.13 9.05 21.20
CA LYS A 193 3.80 9.90 22.20
C LYS A 193 5.21 10.39 21.86
N ALA A 194 5.78 10.05 20.71
CA ALA A 194 7.24 10.13 20.47
C ALA A 194 7.87 11.51 20.79
N GLN A 195 7.14 12.61 20.56
CA GLN A 195 7.61 13.98 20.80
C GLN A 195 7.40 14.50 22.22
N THR A 196 6.56 13.84 23.01
CA THR A 196 6.33 14.23 24.40
C THR A 196 7.49 13.77 25.26
N LYS A 197 7.80 14.49 26.34
CA LYS A 197 8.83 14.05 27.30
C LYS A 197 8.62 12.61 27.79
N ASN A 198 7.37 12.20 27.99
CA ASN A 198 7.01 10.83 28.40
C ASN A 198 7.27 9.79 27.30
N GLY A 199 6.95 10.08 26.04
CA GLY A 199 7.27 9.17 24.94
C GLY A 199 8.75 9.08 24.66
N HIS A 200 9.47 10.21 24.73
CA HIS A 200 10.93 10.23 24.66
C HIS A 200 11.57 9.42 25.79
N THR A 201 11.05 9.53 27.02
CA THR A 201 11.49 8.71 28.16
C THR A 201 11.24 7.22 27.92
N LYS A 202 10.11 6.85 27.31
CA LYS A 202 9.79 5.46 26.96
C LYS A 202 10.75 4.90 25.90
N GLU A 203 11.01 5.64 24.84
CA GLU A 203 12.00 5.23 23.82
C GLU A 203 13.39 5.05 24.47
N ARG A 204 13.74 5.93 25.41
CA ARG A 204 14.98 5.81 26.20
C ARG A 204 15.02 4.56 27.09
N SER A 205 13.90 4.15 27.71
CA SER A 205 13.87 2.92 28.53
C SER A 205 13.98 1.66 27.66
N ASN A 206 13.45 1.71 26.44
CA ASN A 206 13.45 0.58 25.50
C ASN A 206 14.81 0.36 24.79
N SER A 207 15.80 1.23 25.09
CA SER A 207 17.10 1.22 24.42
C SER A 207 17.93 -0.05 24.66
N SER A 208 17.80 -0.74 25.80
CA SER A 208 18.51 -2.00 26.12
C SER A 208 20.00 -2.06 25.69
N GLY A 209 20.70 -0.93 25.67
CA GLY A 209 22.10 -0.81 25.20
C GLY A 209 22.33 -0.80 23.68
N ARG A 210 21.28 -0.79 22.87
CA ARG A 210 21.32 -0.78 21.39
C ARG A 210 21.90 0.53 20.85
N PRO A 211 22.62 0.52 19.71
CA PRO A 211 23.11 1.73 19.05
C PRO A 211 21.98 2.67 18.64
N VAL A 212 22.22 3.98 18.74
CA VAL A 212 21.32 4.99 18.17
C VAL A 212 21.37 4.88 16.64
N LEU A 213 20.21 4.87 15.99
CA LEU A 213 20.10 4.82 14.54
C LEU A 213 20.42 6.20 13.94
N ILE A 214 21.58 6.31 13.31
CA ILE A 214 22.05 7.53 12.64
C ILE A 214 21.64 7.46 11.17
N ASP A 215 20.37 7.74 10.88
CA ASP A 215 19.82 7.74 9.52
C ASP A 215 18.88 8.94 9.35
N ILE A 216 18.93 9.61 8.20
CA ILE A 216 18.02 10.72 7.86
C ILE A 216 16.58 10.23 7.61
N GLY A 217 16.39 8.94 7.30
CA GLY A 217 15.08 8.30 7.17
C GLY A 217 14.26 8.30 8.46
N VAL A 218 14.90 8.47 9.61
CA VAL A 218 14.22 8.65 10.91
C VAL A 218 13.36 9.93 10.90
N LEU A 219 13.79 10.99 10.21
CA LEU A 219 13.00 12.21 10.00
C LEU A 219 11.69 11.90 9.27
N HIS A 220 11.78 11.22 8.13
CA HIS A 220 10.63 10.84 7.29
C HIS A 220 9.68 9.92 8.03
N GLY A 221 10.20 8.90 8.71
CA GLY A 221 9.41 7.97 9.50
C GLY A 221 8.63 8.69 10.60
N HIS A 222 9.27 9.64 11.27
CA HIS A 222 8.63 10.42 12.33
C HIS A 222 7.54 11.36 11.83
N VAL A 223 7.79 12.14 10.77
CA VAL A 223 6.75 13.02 10.21
C VAL A 223 5.55 12.21 9.73
N ASN A 224 5.78 11.08 9.05
CA ASN A 224 4.70 10.17 8.65
C ASN A 224 3.92 9.61 9.84
N GLN A 225 4.61 9.24 10.92
CA GLN A 225 4.00 8.76 12.15
C GLN A 225 3.14 9.87 12.79
N VAL A 226 3.66 11.10 12.88
CA VAL A 226 2.89 12.25 13.39
C VAL A 226 1.63 12.49 12.55
N MET A 227 1.72 12.46 11.22
CA MET A 227 0.55 12.63 10.35
C MET A 227 -0.49 11.52 10.58
N HIS A 228 -0.03 10.27 10.65
CA HIS A 228 -0.87 9.10 10.92
C HIS A 228 -1.56 9.24 12.27
N ASP A 229 -0.80 9.61 13.29
CA ASP A 229 -1.27 9.78 14.64
C ASP A 229 -2.31 10.92 14.70
N LEU A 230 -2.02 12.11 14.16
CA LEU A 230 -2.93 13.25 14.15
C LEU A 230 -4.27 12.93 13.48
N ALA A 231 -4.26 12.17 12.38
CA ALA A 231 -5.48 11.80 11.66
C ALA A 231 -6.26 10.66 12.36
N LEU A 232 -5.58 9.59 12.77
CA LEU A 232 -6.26 8.33 13.11
C LEU A 232 -6.47 8.09 14.61
N SER A 233 -5.69 8.71 15.50
CA SER A 233 -5.67 8.30 16.92
C SER A 233 -7.02 8.44 17.61
N GLU A 234 -7.72 9.55 17.40
CA GLU A 234 -9.02 9.80 18.04
C GLU A 234 -10.10 8.86 17.51
N VAL A 235 -10.20 8.72 16.18
CA VAL A 235 -11.24 7.88 15.55
C VAL A 235 -11.03 6.41 15.86
N VAL A 236 -9.78 5.93 15.88
CA VAL A 236 -9.46 4.54 16.25
C VAL A 236 -9.74 4.28 17.73
N ALA A 237 -9.40 5.22 18.62
CA ALA A 237 -9.69 5.08 20.05
C ALA A 237 -11.21 5.03 20.32
N ASN A 238 -11.99 5.86 19.63
CA ASN A 238 -13.45 5.85 19.73
C ASN A 238 -14.05 4.54 19.21
N ALA A 239 -13.60 4.07 18.04
CA ALA A 239 -13.97 2.76 17.50
C ALA A 239 -13.62 1.62 18.47
N TRP A 240 -12.45 1.70 19.13
CA TRP A 240 -11.99 0.69 20.09
C TRP A 240 -12.89 0.66 21.32
N ARG A 241 -13.28 1.84 21.85
CA ARG A 241 -14.22 1.93 22.98
C ARG A 241 -15.59 1.36 22.65
N ILE A 242 -16.09 1.59 21.45
CA ILE A 242 -17.36 1.00 20.98
C ILE A 242 -17.23 -0.52 20.93
N LEU A 243 -16.17 -1.03 20.31
CA LEU A 243 -15.96 -2.48 20.17
C LEU A 243 -15.77 -3.17 21.52
N GLN A 244 -15.06 -2.55 22.46
CA GLN A 244 -14.80 -3.09 23.80
C GLN A 244 -15.93 -2.88 24.80
N ASN A 245 -17.03 -2.21 24.41
CA ASN A 245 -18.18 -2.09 25.27
C ASN A 245 -18.76 -3.49 25.59
N ASN A 246 -19.07 -3.75 26.86
CA ASN A 246 -19.56 -5.05 27.31
C ASN A 246 -20.83 -5.49 26.57
N GLU A 247 -21.76 -4.59 26.27
CA GLU A 247 -23.00 -4.90 25.55
C GLU A 247 -22.70 -5.31 24.11
N VAL A 248 -21.82 -4.56 23.43
CA VAL A 248 -21.40 -4.86 22.06
C VAL A 248 -20.71 -6.22 22.03
N LYS A 249 -19.73 -6.43 22.91
CA LYS A 249 -18.98 -7.69 23.01
C LYS A 249 -19.89 -8.88 23.31
N SER A 250 -20.80 -8.76 24.28
CA SER A 250 -21.78 -9.81 24.58
C SER A 250 -22.68 -10.09 23.39
N ALA A 251 -23.17 -9.08 22.67
CA ALA A 251 -24.00 -9.28 21.50
C ALA A 251 -23.30 -10.08 20.38
N PHE A 252 -21.99 -9.92 20.19
CA PHE A 252 -21.22 -10.76 19.27
C PHE A 252 -21.14 -12.21 19.77
N LEU A 253 -20.85 -12.41 21.05
CA LEU A 253 -20.70 -13.75 21.64
C LEU A 253 -22.02 -14.51 21.66
N ASP A 254 -23.12 -13.86 22.03
CA ASP A 254 -24.47 -14.43 22.10
C ASP A 254 -24.98 -14.87 20.74
N ARG A 255 -24.50 -14.26 19.65
CA ARG A 255 -24.80 -14.66 18.26
C ARG A 255 -23.79 -15.63 17.66
N GLY A 256 -22.82 -16.12 18.44
CA GLY A 256 -21.77 -17.02 17.96
C GLY A 256 -20.75 -16.37 17.02
N MET A 257 -20.72 -15.03 16.95
CA MET A 257 -19.87 -14.24 16.04
C MET A 257 -18.51 -13.88 16.67
N LYS A 258 -17.95 -14.80 17.46
CA LYS A 258 -16.66 -14.58 18.15
C LYS A 258 -15.52 -14.32 17.15
N SER A 259 -15.46 -15.06 16.05
CA SER A 259 -14.45 -14.88 15.01
C SER A 259 -14.53 -13.51 14.36
N ASP A 260 -15.72 -12.97 14.14
CA ASP A 260 -15.92 -11.65 13.55
C ASP A 260 -15.46 -10.54 14.51
N PHE A 261 -15.77 -10.70 15.80
CA PHE A 261 -15.28 -9.79 16.84
C PHE A 261 -13.75 -9.78 16.89
N ASP A 262 -13.12 -10.96 16.92
CA ASP A 262 -11.67 -11.10 16.94
C ASP A 262 -11.03 -10.51 15.67
N ALA A 263 -11.66 -10.69 14.50
CA ALA A 263 -11.21 -10.10 13.24
C ALA A 263 -11.34 -8.57 13.22
N LEU A 264 -12.39 -8.00 13.81
CA LEU A 264 -12.57 -6.55 13.95
C LEU A 264 -11.54 -5.94 14.91
N GLU A 265 -11.22 -6.61 16.02
CA GLU A 265 -10.14 -6.17 16.92
C GLU A 265 -8.80 -6.15 16.19
N VAL A 266 -8.44 -7.23 15.50
CA VAL A 266 -7.18 -7.31 14.74
C VAL A 266 -7.14 -6.25 13.63
N TRP A 267 -8.26 -6.04 12.92
CA TRP A 267 -8.37 -4.98 11.93
C TRP A 267 -8.14 -3.60 12.53
N LEU A 268 -8.82 -3.28 13.63
CA LEU A 268 -8.71 -1.97 14.25
C LEU A 268 -7.30 -1.72 14.80
N GLN A 269 -6.68 -2.76 15.37
CA GLN A 269 -5.26 -2.72 15.76
C GLN A 269 -4.32 -2.49 14.57
N ASP A 270 -4.59 -3.11 13.42
CA ASP A 270 -3.77 -2.92 12.20
C ASP A 270 -3.90 -1.49 11.68
N VAL A 271 -5.13 -0.97 11.62
CA VAL A 271 -5.39 0.44 11.26
C VAL A 271 -4.66 1.39 12.21
N ALA A 272 -4.73 1.12 13.52
CA ALA A 272 -4.05 1.91 14.54
C ALA A 272 -2.54 1.99 14.31
N SER A 273 -1.90 0.84 14.10
CA SER A 273 -0.45 0.76 13.89
C SER A 273 0.00 1.27 12.51
N GLY A 274 -0.93 1.43 11.56
CA GLY A 274 -0.59 1.58 10.15
C GLY A 274 0.12 0.35 9.58
N GLU A 275 0.62 0.47 8.36
CA GLU A 275 1.39 -0.61 7.74
C GLU A 275 2.77 -0.72 8.40
N VAL A 276 2.95 -1.74 9.23
CA VAL A 276 4.23 -2.10 9.84
C VAL A 276 5.00 -3.00 8.88
N ARG A 277 6.26 -2.68 8.64
CA ARG A 277 7.17 -3.45 7.80
C ARG A 277 8.21 -4.15 8.69
N GLY A 278 8.20 -5.48 8.72
CA GLY A 278 9.18 -6.25 9.50
C GLY A 278 10.61 -5.99 9.03
N ALA A 279 11.54 -5.73 9.96
CA ALA A 279 12.95 -5.51 9.64
C ALA A 279 13.74 -6.81 9.41
N ASP A 280 13.19 -7.94 9.83
CA ASP A 280 13.81 -9.25 9.66
C ASP A 280 14.04 -9.61 8.18
N PHE A 281 15.03 -10.47 7.97
CA PHE A 281 15.47 -10.85 6.63
C PHE A 281 14.34 -11.45 5.79
N MET A 282 13.51 -12.33 6.37
CA MET A 282 12.44 -13.00 5.64
C MET A 282 11.35 -12.02 5.19
N ASN A 283 10.93 -11.10 6.05
CA ASN A 283 9.96 -10.07 5.68
C ASN A 283 10.54 -9.09 4.63
N ARG A 284 11.81 -8.65 4.78
CA ARG A 284 12.47 -7.82 3.76
C ARG A 284 12.54 -8.52 2.40
N TRP A 285 12.90 -9.80 2.40
CA TRP A 285 13.01 -10.61 1.20
C TRP A 285 11.65 -10.83 0.53
N ALA A 286 10.61 -11.17 1.30
CA ALA A 286 9.24 -11.32 0.81
C ALA A 286 8.72 -10.02 0.17
N ARG A 287 8.93 -8.85 0.79
CA ARG A 287 8.54 -7.56 0.19
C ARG A 287 9.25 -7.29 -1.13
N LYS A 288 10.57 -7.57 -1.20
CA LYS A 288 11.35 -7.38 -2.41
C LYS A 288 10.85 -8.27 -3.56
N LEU A 289 10.57 -9.53 -3.28
CA LEU A 289 10.02 -10.45 -4.29
C LEU A 289 8.62 -10.06 -4.73
N LYS A 290 7.75 -9.68 -3.79
CA LYS A 290 6.37 -9.26 -4.09
C LYS A 290 6.35 -8.05 -5.03
N SER A 291 7.13 -7.02 -4.71
CA SER A 291 7.26 -5.81 -5.54
C SER A 291 7.87 -6.14 -6.90
N GLY A 292 8.95 -6.94 -6.94
CA GLY A 292 9.59 -7.36 -8.18
C GLY A 292 8.67 -8.17 -9.09
N PHE A 293 7.89 -9.09 -8.53
CA PHE A 293 6.87 -9.86 -9.23
C PHE A 293 5.77 -8.96 -9.82
N THR A 294 5.31 -7.97 -9.04
CA THR A 294 4.27 -7.04 -9.50
C THR A 294 4.78 -6.20 -10.68
N VAL A 295 5.98 -5.63 -10.58
CA VAL A 295 6.60 -4.87 -11.68
C VAL A 295 6.83 -5.76 -12.89
N SER A 296 7.35 -6.98 -12.71
CA SER A 296 7.70 -7.87 -13.82
C SER A 296 6.50 -8.37 -14.61
N LYS A 297 5.34 -8.51 -13.97
CA LYS A 297 4.09 -8.95 -14.60
C LYS A 297 3.23 -7.82 -15.16
N LEU A 298 3.19 -6.67 -14.48
CA LEU A 298 2.20 -5.63 -14.77
C LEU A 298 2.77 -4.42 -15.53
N ALA A 299 4.04 -4.08 -15.36
CA ALA A 299 4.58 -2.86 -15.96
C ALA A 299 4.61 -2.99 -17.49
N PHE A 300 4.08 -1.96 -18.18
CA PHE A 300 3.92 -1.90 -19.64
C PHE A 300 3.06 -3.00 -20.26
N ASN A 301 2.29 -3.75 -19.47
CA ASN A 301 1.50 -4.87 -19.97
C ASN A 301 0.17 -4.41 -20.60
N LEU A 302 0.15 -4.22 -21.92
CA LEU A 302 -1.07 -3.78 -22.64
C LEU A 302 -2.24 -4.76 -22.56
N THR A 303 -1.99 -6.06 -22.48
CA THR A 303 -3.07 -7.04 -22.25
C THR A 303 -3.78 -6.75 -20.93
N THR A 304 -3.05 -6.38 -19.88
CA THR A 304 -3.65 -6.03 -18.59
C THR A 304 -4.39 -4.69 -18.65
N VAL A 305 -3.90 -3.74 -19.44
CA VAL A 305 -4.60 -2.46 -19.72
C VAL A 305 -5.97 -2.73 -20.36
N LEU A 306 -6.01 -3.57 -21.40
CA LEU A 306 -7.24 -3.93 -22.12
C LEU A 306 -8.23 -4.73 -21.26
N LEU A 307 -7.75 -5.39 -20.20
CA LEU A 307 -8.60 -6.07 -19.23
C LEU A 307 -9.24 -5.12 -18.21
N GLN A 308 -8.69 -3.93 -17.93
CA GLN A 308 -9.26 -3.04 -16.90
C GLN A 308 -10.75 -2.71 -17.14
N PRO A 309 -11.22 -2.39 -18.36
CA PRO A 309 -12.63 -2.07 -18.61
C PRO A 309 -13.60 -3.20 -18.27
N THR A 310 -13.16 -4.46 -18.22
CA THR A 310 -14.05 -5.59 -17.88
C THR A 310 -14.51 -5.54 -16.42
N GLY A 311 -13.74 -4.87 -15.54
CA GLY A 311 -14.10 -4.64 -14.14
C GLY A 311 -15.37 -3.81 -13.94
N ILE A 312 -15.89 -3.18 -15.00
CA ILE A 312 -17.20 -2.52 -14.97
C ILE A 312 -18.33 -3.49 -14.60
N ALA A 313 -18.21 -4.77 -14.96
CA ALA A 313 -19.21 -5.80 -14.68
C ALA A 313 -19.49 -5.95 -13.18
N GLN A 314 -18.45 -5.89 -12.34
CA GLN A 314 -18.61 -5.89 -10.88
C GLN A 314 -19.31 -4.63 -10.38
N SER A 315 -19.06 -3.48 -11.01
CA SER A 315 -19.69 -2.20 -10.64
C SER A 315 -21.21 -2.21 -10.86
N PHE A 316 -21.70 -2.88 -11.92
CA PHE A 316 -23.14 -3.09 -12.13
C PHE A 316 -23.82 -3.83 -10.97
N VAL A 317 -23.11 -4.75 -10.32
CA VAL A 317 -23.63 -5.56 -9.19
C VAL A 317 -23.58 -4.78 -7.88
N VAL A 318 -22.53 -3.97 -7.69
CA VAL A 318 -22.30 -3.18 -6.47
C VAL A 318 -23.22 -1.97 -6.37
N VAL A 319 -23.34 -1.17 -7.45
CA VAL A 319 -24.13 0.07 -7.47
C VAL A 319 -25.60 -0.20 -7.86
N GLY A 320 -25.83 -1.30 -8.57
CA GLY A 320 -27.10 -1.61 -9.18
C GLY A 320 -27.16 -1.14 -10.64
N LYS A 321 -27.77 -1.97 -11.48
CA LYS A 321 -27.70 -1.86 -12.94
C LYS A 321 -28.22 -0.53 -13.48
N LYS A 322 -29.34 -0.04 -12.93
CA LYS A 322 -29.95 1.24 -13.33
C LYS A 322 -29.02 2.42 -13.03
N ASN A 323 -28.53 2.51 -11.79
CA ASN A 323 -27.67 3.61 -11.36
C ASN A 323 -26.35 3.60 -12.13
N MET A 324 -25.81 2.41 -12.41
CA MET A 324 -24.60 2.27 -13.20
C MET A 324 -24.78 2.81 -14.63
N LEU A 325 -25.88 2.47 -15.31
CA LEU A 325 -26.19 3.01 -16.64
C LEU A 325 -26.32 4.54 -16.64
N LEU A 326 -26.92 5.10 -15.59
CA LEU A 326 -27.03 6.56 -15.43
C LEU A 326 -25.66 7.21 -15.21
N GLY A 327 -24.81 6.64 -14.36
CA GLY A 327 -23.45 7.12 -14.13
C GLY A 327 -22.60 7.08 -15.41
N MET A 328 -22.72 6.02 -16.21
CA MET A 328 -22.07 5.94 -17.52
C MET A 328 -22.58 7.04 -18.46
N GLN A 329 -23.89 7.28 -18.50
CA GLN A 329 -24.47 8.35 -19.31
C GLN A 329 -23.94 9.73 -18.90
N ASP A 330 -23.73 9.96 -17.60
CA ASP A 330 -23.23 11.22 -17.08
C ASP A 330 -21.74 11.46 -17.42
N VAL A 331 -20.95 10.39 -17.62
CA VAL A 331 -19.60 10.49 -18.21
C VAL A 331 -19.67 11.01 -19.65
N PHE A 332 -20.53 10.43 -20.50
CA PHE A 332 -20.64 10.81 -21.91
C PHE A 332 -21.19 12.23 -22.15
N ARG A 333 -21.93 12.78 -21.18
CA ARG A 333 -22.49 14.14 -21.26
C ARG A 333 -21.48 15.25 -20.95
N ARG A 334 -20.28 14.91 -20.49
CA ARG A 334 -19.25 15.87 -20.08
C ARG A 334 -18.03 15.79 -21.00
N PRO A 335 -17.21 16.85 -21.07
CA PRO A 335 -15.91 16.78 -21.76
C PRO A 335 -15.06 15.64 -21.20
N LEU A 336 -14.36 14.93 -22.09
CA LEU A 336 -13.50 13.80 -21.73
C LEU A 336 -12.28 14.23 -20.91
N SER A 337 -11.83 15.48 -21.06
CA SER A 337 -10.69 16.05 -20.35
C SER A 337 -10.82 17.56 -20.19
N GLY A 338 -9.98 18.16 -19.33
CA GLY A 338 -9.94 19.60 -19.06
C GLY A 338 -10.91 20.07 -17.97
N PRO A 339 -10.96 21.40 -17.72
CA PRO A 339 -11.82 21.99 -16.71
C PRO A 339 -13.30 21.68 -16.99
N GLY A 340 -14.02 21.18 -15.98
CA GLY A 340 -15.45 20.80 -16.11
C GLY A 340 -15.69 19.38 -16.64
N SER A 341 -14.63 18.62 -16.96
CA SER A 341 -14.72 17.18 -17.18
C SER A 341 -15.22 16.46 -15.92
N ALA A 342 -15.86 15.30 -16.11
CA ALA A 342 -16.22 14.42 -14.99
C ALA A 342 -15.01 14.13 -14.08
N ALA A 343 -13.85 13.82 -14.69
CA ALA A 343 -12.59 13.58 -13.98
C ALA A 343 -12.21 14.73 -13.03
N SER A 344 -12.13 15.96 -13.56
CA SER A 344 -11.73 17.13 -12.76
C SER A 344 -12.64 17.36 -11.56
N ILE A 345 -13.96 17.28 -11.78
CA ILE A 345 -14.96 17.51 -10.73
C ILE A 345 -14.86 16.45 -9.63
N ILE A 346 -14.66 15.18 -10.00
CA ILE A 346 -14.54 14.08 -9.04
C ILE A 346 -13.24 14.20 -8.24
N ILE A 347 -12.13 14.45 -8.92
CA ILE A 347 -10.81 14.62 -8.29
C ILE A 347 -10.81 15.82 -7.33
N ASP A 348 -11.52 16.89 -7.65
CA ASP A 348 -11.64 18.07 -6.79
C ASP A 348 -12.48 17.76 -5.53
N LYS A 349 -13.56 16.99 -5.69
CA LYS A 349 -14.48 16.63 -4.59
C LYS A 349 -13.95 15.53 -3.67
N SER A 350 -13.23 14.55 -4.21
CA SER A 350 -12.86 13.33 -3.49
C SER A 350 -11.33 13.16 -3.44
N PRO A 351 -10.71 13.35 -2.25
CA PRO A 351 -9.31 13.01 -2.02
C PRO A 351 -9.00 11.54 -2.34
N PHE A 352 -9.97 10.65 -2.06
CA PHE A 352 -9.88 9.24 -2.39
C PHE A 352 -9.72 9.02 -3.90
N MET A 353 -10.59 9.62 -4.72
CA MET A 353 -10.51 9.48 -6.18
C MET A 353 -9.27 10.16 -6.77
N ARG A 354 -8.80 11.26 -6.17
CA ARG A 354 -7.53 11.90 -6.55
C ARG A 354 -6.34 10.97 -6.39
N GLU A 355 -6.28 10.23 -5.29
CA GLU A 355 -5.23 9.23 -5.06
C GLU A 355 -5.35 8.04 -6.02
N ARG A 356 -6.58 7.59 -6.30
CA ARG A 356 -6.83 6.48 -7.23
C ARG A 356 -6.36 6.73 -8.65
N GLU A 357 -6.32 7.98 -9.10
CA GLU A 357 -5.79 8.32 -10.42
C GLU A 357 -4.34 7.85 -10.62
N THR A 358 -3.60 7.71 -9.52
CA THR A 358 -2.21 7.25 -9.49
C THR A 358 -2.03 5.90 -8.79
N THR A 359 -2.91 5.49 -7.88
CA THR A 359 -2.76 4.27 -7.09
C THR A 359 -4.11 3.64 -6.77
N PHE A 360 -4.60 2.74 -7.62
CA PHE A 360 -5.92 2.11 -7.46
C PHE A 360 -5.89 0.74 -6.75
N ASN A 361 -4.78 0.00 -6.86
CA ASN A 361 -4.59 -1.34 -6.28
C ASN A 361 -3.49 -1.31 -5.22
N LYS A 362 -3.63 -2.13 -4.18
CA LYS A 362 -2.67 -2.27 -3.08
C LYS A 362 -1.24 -2.54 -3.55
N ASP A 363 -1.04 -3.36 -4.59
CA ASP A 363 0.32 -3.78 -4.99
C ASP A 363 1.02 -2.70 -5.80
N VAL A 364 0.26 -1.89 -6.55
CA VAL A 364 0.76 -0.67 -7.19
C VAL A 364 1.02 0.41 -6.14
N TYR A 365 0.13 0.54 -5.16
CA TYR A 365 0.32 1.43 -4.01
C TYR A 365 1.58 1.05 -3.20
N ASP A 366 1.83 -0.23 -2.97
CA ASP A 366 3.01 -0.68 -2.22
C ASP A 366 4.33 -0.38 -2.97
N ILE A 367 4.30 -0.09 -4.28
CA ILE A 367 5.46 0.28 -5.10
C ILE A 367 5.57 1.81 -5.23
N LEU A 368 4.45 2.49 -5.53
CA LEU A 368 4.40 3.92 -5.85
C LEU A 368 4.16 4.80 -4.63
N GLY A 369 3.42 4.28 -3.66
CA GLY A 369 3.10 4.91 -2.38
C GLY A 369 4.20 4.70 -1.33
N GLU A 370 5.32 4.08 -1.70
CA GLU A 370 6.55 4.21 -0.93
C GLU A 370 6.93 5.69 -0.93
N VAL A 371 6.59 6.37 0.17
CA VAL A 371 7.13 7.69 0.48
C VAL A 371 8.60 7.61 0.18
N ARG A 372 9.07 8.41 -0.79
CA ARG A 372 10.46 8.53 -1.26
C ARG A 372 11.38 8.23 -0.09
N ALA A 373 11.76 6.96 0.07
CA ALA A 373 12.58 6.64 1.23
C ALA A 373 13.84 7.47 1.00
N GLY A 374 14.33 8.10 2.07
CA GLY A 374 15.28 9.20 1.98
C GLY A 374 16.46 8.94 1.04
N PRO A 375 17.32 9.94 0.82
CA PRO A 375 18.38 9.89 -0.19
C PRO A 375 19.33 8.67 -0.13
N SER A 376 19.26 7.84 0.91
CA SER A 376 19.98 6.57 1.12
C SER A 376 19.50 5.33 0.33
N GLN A 377 18.44 5.39 -0.50
CA GLN A 377 18.02 4.21 -1.28
C GLN A 377 19.04 3.75 -2.35
N ASN A 378 19.07 2.44 -2.64
CA ASN A 378 19.90 1.86 -3.71
C ASN A 378 19.46 2.31 -5.11
N ARG A 379 20.44 2.54 -6.02
CA ARG A 379 20.24 3.10 -7.38
C ARG A 379 19.14 2.43 -8.21
N VAL A 380 19.11 1.09 -8.21
CA VAL A 380 18.13 0.32 -8.98
C VAL A 380 16.72 0.52 -8.41
N SER A 381 16.57 0.49 -7.09
CA SER A 381 15.29 0.70 -6.41
C SER A 381 14.73 2.11 -6.64
N GLN A 382 15.60 3.12 -6.62
CA GLN A 382 15.23 4.52 -6.92
C GLN A 382 14.75 4.66 -8.37
N PHE A 383 15.50 4.15 -9.34
CA PHE A 383 15.09 4.22 -10.75
C PHE A 383 13.73 3.53 -10.98
N THR A 384 13.54 2.36 -10.37
CA THR A 384 12.29 1.61 -10.47
C THR A 384 11.11 2.39 -9.90
N SER A 385 11.24 2.93 -8.68
CA SER A 385 10.16 3.64 -7.98
C SER A 385 9.87 5.03 -8.58
N ASP A 386 10.89 5.79 -8.97
CA ASP A 386 10.74 7.17 -9.45
C ASP A 386 10.35 7.27 -10.93
N TYR A 387 10.73 6.28 -11.76
CA TYR A 387 10.57 6.36 -13.22
C TYR A 387 9.87 5.12 -13.79
N LEU A 388 10.45 3.94 -13.63
CA LEU A 388 9.98 2.74 -14.33
C LEU A 388 8.54 2.37 -13.95
N ALA A 389 8.23 2.32 -12.66
CA ALA A 389 6.92 1.91 -12.16
C ALA A 389 5.83 2.97 -12.45
N PRO A 390 6.04 4.28 -12.21
CA PRO A 390 5.06 5.30 -12.59
C PRO A 390 4.71 5.25 -14.08
N TRP A 391 5.72 5.18 -14.95
CA TRP A 391 5.50 5.09 -16.40
C TRP A 391 4.91 3.74 -16.82
N GLY A 392 5.39 2.65 -16.24
CA GLY A 392 4.95 1.29 -16.53
C GLY A 392 3.49 1.04 -16.16
N PHE A 393 2.97 1.71 -15.15
CA PHE A 393 1.58 1.56 -14.69
C PHE A 393 0.64 2.66 -15.18
N TRP A 394 1.17 3.77 -15.72
CA TRP A 394 0.37 4.95 -16.10
C TRP A 394 -0.85 4.60 -16.96
N LEU A 395 -0.65 3.85 -18.04
CA LEU A 395 -1.75 3.52 -18.95
C LEU A 395 -2.80 2.62 -18.28
N MET A 396 -2.37 1.70 -17.43
CA MET A 396 -3.27 0.83 -16.66
C MET A 396 -4.10 1.63 -15.66
N GLN A 397 -3.46 2.56 -14.95
CA GLN A 397 -4.14 3.47 -14.00
C GLN A 397 -5.17 4.33 -14.72
N LYS A 398 -4.81 4.92 -15.87
CA LYS A 398 -5.76 5.72 -16.66
C LYS A 398 -6.91 4.86 -17.20
N ALA A 399 -6.62 3.67 -17.74
CA ALA A 399 -7.66 2.77 -18.21
C ALA A 399 -8.65 2.44 -17.08
N GLN A 400 -8.16 2.02 -15.91
CA GLN A 400 -8.99 1.73 -14.74
C GLN A 400 -9.81 2.95 -14.30
N PHE A 401 -9.15 4.11 -14.15
CA PHE A 401 -9.80 5.31 -13.64
C PHE A 401 -10.93 5.79 -14.55
N TYR A 402 -10.67 5.90 -15.85
CA TYR A 402 -11.62 6.46 -16.80
C TYR A 402 -12.73 5.49 -17.20
N THR A 403 -12.45 4.18 -17.23
CA THR A 403 -13.45 3.19 -17.71
C THR A 403 -14.25 2.53 -16.60
N VAL A 404 -13.73 2.49 -15.37
CA VAL A 404 -14.40 1.81 -14.24
C VAL A 404 -14.63 2.75 -13.07
N ASP A 405 -13.58 3.37 -12.52
CA ASP A 405 -13.71 4.08 -11.25
C ASP A 405 -14.61 5.32 -11.37
N MET A 406 -14.39 6.15 -12.41
CA MET A 406 -15.16 7.36 -12.67
C MET A 406 -16.66 7.10 -12.87
N PRO A 407 -17.11 6.22 -13.80
CA PRO A 407 -18.54 5.97 -13.95
C PRO A 407 -19.17 5.34 -12.70
N THR A 408 -18.43 4.50 -11.98
CA THR A 408 -18.87 3.89 -10.73
C THR A 408 -19.06 4.93 -9.63
N TRP A 409 -18.13 5.88 -9.52
CA TRP A 409 -18.23 6.99 -8.57
C TRP A 409 -19.44 7.86 -8.88
N LEU A 410 -19.63 8.26 -10.14
CA LEU A 410 -20.79 9.07 -10.54
C LEU A 410 -22.11 8.35 -10.28
N ALA A 411 -22.17 7.06 -10.56
CA ALA A 411 -23.34 6.24 -10.28
C ALA A 411 -23.66 6.19 -8.78
N GLY A 412 -22.66 5.98 -7.92
CA GLY A 412 -22.82 6.00 -6.46
C GLY A 412 -23.18 7.38 -5.91
N TYR A 413 -22.52 8.44 -6.40
CA TYR A 413 -22.78 9.81 -6.00
C TYR A 413 -24.23 10.22 -6.32
N ARG A 414 -24.67 9.93 -7.55
CA ARG A 414 -26.05 10.17 -7.97
C ARG A 414 -27.04 9.35 -7.16
N GLN A 415 -26.76 8.06 -6.94
CA GLN A 415 -27.61 7.21 -6.11
C GLN A 415 -27.81 7.82 -4.72
N ALA A 416 -26.73 8.30 -4.09
CA ALA A 416 -26.81 8.93 -2.77
C ALA A 416 -27.63 10.23 -2.78
N LEU A 417 -27.48 11.06 -3.81
CA LEU A 417 -28.29 12.28 -3.96
C LEU A 417 -29.77 11.98 -4.20
N ASP A 418 -30.08 10.97 -5.03
CA ASP A 418 -31.45 10.51 -5.29
C ASP A 418 -32.10 9.94 -4.01
N GLU A 419 -31.28 9.38 -3.10
CA GLU A 419 -31.67 8.95 -1.74
C GLU A 419 -31.80 10.11 -0.74
N GLY A 420 -31.58 11.36 -1.16
CA GLY A 420 -31.71 12.56 -0.33
C GLY A 420 -30.54 12.82 0.61
N LYS A 421 -29.38 12.18 0.41
CA LYS A 421 -28.18 12.42 1.23
C LYS A 421 -27.55 13.78 0.91
N GLY A 422 -26.94 14.39 1.92
CA GLY A 422 -26.16 15.61 1.75
C GLY A 422 -24.92 15.38 0.88
N GLU A 423 -24.32 16.45 0.37
CA GLU A 423 -23.18 16.34 -0.57
C GLU A 423 -21.99 15.57 0.03
N ALA A 424 -21.63 15.82 1.29
CA ALA A 424 -20.54 15.12 1.96
C ALA A 424 -20.80 13.61 2.08
N ASP A 425 -22.01 13.23 2.50
CA ASP A 425 -22.44 11.83 2.60
C ASP A 425 -22.49 11.15 1.22
N ALA A 426 -22.88 11.90 0.18
CA ALA A 426 -22.90 11.40 -1.19
C ALA A 426 -21.48 11.14 -1.72
N ILE A 427 -20.51 12.00 -1.41
CA ILE A 427 -19.09 11.79 -1.74
C ILE A 427 -18.57 10.54 -1.01
N ALA A 428 -18.80 10.44 0.31
CA ALA A 428 -18.36 9.29 1.09
C ALA A 428 -18.98 7.97 0.61
N HIS A 429 -20.26 7.99 0.24
CA HIS A 429 -20.93 6.83 -0.34
C HIS A 429 -20.33 6.44 -1.69
N ALA A 430 -20.09 7.41 -2.58
CA ALA A 430 -19.49 7.18 -3.88
C ALA A 430 -18.06 6.59 -3.77
N ASP A 431 -17.23 7.14 -2.88
CA ASP A 431 -15.90 6.62 -2.57
C ASP A 431 -15.98 5.16 -2.11
N ARG A 432 -16.90 4.87 -1.18
CA ARG A 432 -17.09 3.52 -0.65
C ARG A 432 -17.56 2.54 -1.71
N ILE A 433 -18.41 2.98 -2.63
CA ILE A 433 -18.91 2.17 -3.75
C ILE A 433 -17.77 1.77 -4.69
N VAL A 434 -16.92 2.72 -5.10
CA VAL A 434 -15.73 2.44 -5.91
C VAL A 434 -14.81 1.47 -5.18
N ALA A 435 -14.54 1.74 -3.90
CA ALA A 435 -13.68 0.90 -3.08
C ALA A 435 -14.24 -0.52 -2.87
N ARG A 436 -15.56 -0.73 -2.95
CA ARG A 436 -16.18 -2.07 -2.94
C ARG A 436 -16.10 -2.76 -4.30
N ALA A 437 -16.22 -2.01 -5.39
CA ALA A 437 -16.22 -2.55 -6.74
C ALA A 437 -14.81 -2.94 -7.24
N ALA A 438 -13.78 -2.16 -6.89
CA ALA A 438 -12.44 -2.33 -7.46
C ALA A 438 -11.32 -2.48 -6.40
N ALA A 439 -11.68 -2.61 -5.11
CA ALA A 439 -10.78 -2.42 -3.96
C ALA A 439 -10.21 -0.98 -3.89
N SER A 440 -9.84 -0.49 -2.71
CA SER A 440 -9.34 0.89 -2.53
C SER A 440 -7.82 1.04 -2.56
N GLY A 441 -7.05 -0.03 -2.39
CA GLY A 441 -5.59 0.03 -2.20
C GLY A 441 -5.15 0.44 -0.78
N ASN A 442 -5.99 1.18 -0.06
CA ASN A 442 -5.77 1.63 1.31
C ASN A 442 -5.56 0.49 2.28
N PHE A 443 -4.58 0.63 3.18
CA PHE A 443 -4.26 -0.39 4.17
C PHE A 443 -5.44 -0.73 5.10
N SER A 444 -6.26 0.27 5.44
CA SER A 444 -7.45 0.13 6.29
C SER A 444 -8.58 -0.68 5.66
N ASP A 445 -8.57 -0.86 4.34
CA ASP A 445 -9.62 -1.54 3.57
C ASP A 445 -9.23 -2.93 3.09
N ARG A 446 -7.94 -3.27 3.17
CA ARG A 446 -7.41 -4.60 2.86
C ARG A 446 -8.07 -5.63 3.77
N THR A 447 -8.32 -6.83 3.27
CA THR A 447 -8.74 -7.98 4.10
C THR A 447 -7.63 -8.37 5.10
N PRO A 448 -7.91 -9.14 6.17
CA PRO A 448 -6.88 -9.55 7.12
C PRO A 448 -5.66 -10.20 6.45
N ILE A 449 -5.88 -11.12 5.51
CA ILE A 449 -4.80 -11.80 4.79
C ILE A 449 -3.99 -10.85 3.92
N GLU A 450 -4.63 -9.85 3.29
CA GLU A 450 -3.92 -8.82 2.51
C GLU A 450 -3.12 -7.83 3.36
N ARG A 451 -3.54 -7.62 4.62
CA ARG A 451 -2.73 -6.90 5.61
C ARG A 451 -1.60 -7.77 6.16
N GLY A 452 -1.60 -9.08 5.91
CA GLY A 452 -0.64 -10.04 6.46
C GLY A 452 -0.99 -10.50 7.88
N SER A 453 -2.25 -10.33 8.29
CA SER A 453 -2.75 -10.64 9.63
C SER A 453 -3.68 -11.85 9.58
N LEU A 454 -3.29 -12.94 10.26
CA LEU A 454 -4.08 -14.17 10.35
C LEU A 454 -4.69 -14.37 11.74
N SER A 455 -4.05 -13.80 12.77
CA SER A 455 -4.49 -13.90 14.15
C SER A 455 -3.94 -12.71 14.96
N ARG A 456 -4.24 -12.67 16.26
CA ARG A 456 -3.63 -11.69 17.17
C ARG A 456 -2.12 -11.83 17.28
N SER A 457 -1.58 -13.05 17.13
CA SER A 457 -0.14 -13.33 17.20
C SER A 457 0.57 -13.21 15.86
N VAL A 458 -0.13 -13.49 14.75
CA VAL A 458 0.41 -13.34 13.40
C VAL A 458 -0.24 -12.13 12.75
N ARG A 459 0.33 -10.94 13.01
CA ARG A 459 -0.11 -9.67 12.44
C ARG A 459 0.91 -9.15 11.45
N GLN A 460 0.43 -8.56 10.36
CA GLN A 460 1.23 -7.80 9.40
C GLN A 460 2.53 -8.48 8.92
N ASN A 461 2.45 -9.77 8.59
CA ASN A 461 3.55 -10.56 8.08
C ASN A 461 3.65 -10.46 6.55
N ASP A 462 4.83 -10.13 6.02
CA ASP A 462 5.01 -9.89 4.58
C ASP A 462 5.05 -11.18 3.76
N VAL A 463 5.37 -12.32 4.37
CA VAL A 463 5.24 -13.65 3.73
C VAL A 463 3.76 -13.95 3.46
N VAL A 464 2.88 -13.65 4.42
CA VAL A 464 1.42 -13.80 4.20
C VAL A 464 0.95 -12.85 3.10
N ARG A 465 1.43 -11.60 3.08
CA ARG A 465 1.10 -10.64 2.01
C ARG A 465 1.53 -11.11 0.62
N LEU A 466 2.59 -11.92 0.51
CA LEU A 466 3.06 -12.45 -0.77
C LEU A 466 2.03 -13.38 -1.43
N PHE A 467 1.28 -14.19 -0.66
CA PHE A 467 0.18 -15.04 -1.18
C PHE A 467 -1.00 -14.24 -1.72
N THR A 468 -1.12 -12.98 -1.32
CA THR A 468 -2.22 -12.10 -1.75
C THR A 468 -1.82 -11.14 -2.86
N ALA A 469 -0.61 -11.26 -3.40
CA ALA A 469 -0.19 -10.44 -4.53
C ALA A 469 -1.19 -10.60 -5.70
N LEU A 470 -1.56 -9.47 -6.29
CA LEU A 470 -2.53 -9.31 -7.36
C LEU A 470 -3.94 -9.85 -7.05
N GLY A 471 -4.27 -10.05 -5.77
CA GLY A 471 -5.53 -10.69 -5.33
C GLY A 471 -6.68 -9.77 -4.95
N SER A 472 -6.41 -8.48 -4.68
CA SER A 472 -7.40 -7.57 -4.08
C SER A 472 -8.72 -7.48 -4.84
N TYR A 473 -8.66 -7.39 -6.16
CA TYR A 473 -9.85 -7.32 -7.00
C TYR A 473 -10.72 -8.59 -6.84
N MET A 474 -10.09 -9.76 -6.82
CA MET A 474 -10.79 -11.03 -6.67
C MET A 474 -11.35 -11.23 -5.26
N PHE A 475 -10.69 -10.72 -4.22
CA PHE A 475 -11.24 -10.72 -2.87
C PHE A 475 -12.40 -9.72 -2.72
N ALA A 476 -12.33 -8.57 -3.36
CA ALA A 476 -13.47 -7.65 -3.45
C ALA A 476 -14.65 -8.33 -4.16
N LYS A 477 -14.39 -9.04 -5.27
CA LYS A 477 -15.39 -9.84 -5.97
C LYS A 477 -16.03 -10.92 -5.08
N PHE A 478 -15.21 -11.66 -4.33
CA PHE A 478 -15.70 -12.63 -3.33
C PHE A 478 -16.64 -11.97 -2.33
N ASN A 479 -16.25 -10.84 -1.75
CA ASN A 479 -17.03 -10.13 -0.75
C ASN A 479 -18.39 -9.66 -1.30
N VAL A 480 -18.42 -9.20 -2.56
CA VAL A 480 -19.67 -8.84 -3.24
C VAL A 480 -20.54 -10.09 -3.45
N ALA A 481 -19.96 -11.19 -3.94
CA ALA A 481 -20.69 -12.44 -4.16
C ALA A 481 -21.26 -13.01 -2.84
N TYR A 482 -20.46 -12.96 -1.77
CA TYR A 482 -20.86 -13.35 -0.42
C TYR A 482 -22.03 -12.49 0.08
N GLU A 483 -21.93 -11.17 -0.03
CA GLU A 483 -23.00 -10.24 0.36
C GLU A 483 -24.30 -10.54 -0.39
N LYS A 484 -24.27 -10.68 -1.72
CA LYS A 484 -25.46 -11.00 -2.51
C LYS A 484 -26.06 -12.34 -2.13
N THR A 485 -25.23 -13.35 -1.90
CA THR A 485 -25.66 -14.69 -1.49
C THR A 485 -26.35 -14.65 -0.13
N ARG A 486 -25.79 -13.92 0.84
CA ARG A 486 -26.34 -13.80 2.20
C ARG A 486 -27.61 -12.96 2.27
N GLN A 487 -27.80 -12.01 1.35
CA GLN A 487 -29.03 -11.22 1.22
C GLN A 487 -30.18 -11.97 0.54
N THR A 488 -29.90 -13.08 -0.15
CA THR A 488 -30.88 -13.76 -1.00
C THR A 488 -31.68 -14.79 -0.22
N GLU A 489 -33.00 -14.64 -0.20
CA GLU A 489 -33.91 -15.70 0.24
C GLU A 489 -34.11 -16.71 -0.90
N PHE A 490 -33.44 -17.86 -0.83
CA PHE A 490 -33.47 -18.88 -1.89
C PHE A 490 -34.83 -19.55 -2.11
N ARG A 491 -35.82 -19.26 -1.27
CA ARG A 491 -37.21 -19.68 -1.46
C ARG A 491 -38.01 -18.74 -2.36
N ASP A 492 -37.53 -17.52 -2.60
CA ASP A 492 -38.18 -16.54 -3.47
C ASP A 492 -37.58 -16.57 -4.89
N PRO A 493 -38.33 -17.01 -5.91
CA PRO A 493 -37.83 -17.11 -7.28
C PRO A 493 -37.30 -15.78 -7.86
N ARG A 494 -37.85 -14.63 -7.44
CA ARG A 494 -37.40 -13.31 -7.93
C ARG A 494 -36.03 -12.96 -7.38
N GLN A 495 -35.80 -13.25 -6.10
CA GLN A 495 -34.50 -13.03 -5.46
C GLN A 495 -33.46 -14.01 -6.00
N VAL A 496 -33.83 -15.27 -6.23
CA VAL A 496 -32.95 -16.24 -6.90
C VAL A 496 -32.56 -15.76 -8.29
N LEU A 497 -33.50 -15.26 -9.09
CA LEU A 497 -33.20 -14.73 -10.43
C LEU A 497 -32.26 -13.50 -10.35
N SER A 498 -32.50 -12.59 -9.40
CA SER A 498 -31.62 -11.44 -9.18
C SER A 498 -30.21 -11.89 -8.79
N TRP A 499 -30.10 -12.84 -7.87
CA TRP A 499 -28.82 -13.42 -7.44
C TRP A 499 -28.10 -14.11 -8.58
N THR A 500 -28.79 -14.95 -9.36
CA THR A 500 -28.22 -15.61 -10.54
C THR A 500 -27.69 -14.59 -11.52
N SER A 501 -28.45 -13.52 -11.78
CA SER A 501 -28.01 -12.46 -12.68
C SER A 501 -26.77 -11.73 -12.15
N ASP A 502 -26.69 -11.49 -10.84
CA ASP A 502 -25.51 -10.91 -10.21
C ASP A 502 -24.30 -11.86 -10.30
N MET A 503 -24.46 -13.17 -10.08
CA MET A 503 -23.37 -14.15 -10.22
C MET A 503 -22.88 -14.28 -11.66
N VAL A 504 -23.80 -14.27 -12.64
CA VAL A 504 -23.45 -14.27 -14.08
C VAL A 504 -22.64 -13.02 -14.42
N MET A 505 -23.03 -11.85 -13.92
CA MET A 505 -22.26 -10.62 -14.13
C MET A 505 -20.86 -10.70 -13.51
N LEU A 506 -20.74 -11.19 -12.26
CA LEU A 506 -19.45 -11.26 -11.56
C LEU A 506 -18.48 -12.29 -12.14
N PHE A 507 -18.99 -13.48 -12.50
CA PHE A 507 -18.14 -14.63 -12.80
C PHE A 507 -18.10 -15.00 -14.28
N THR A 508 -19.22 -14.86 -14.99
CA THR A 508 -19.32 -15.29 -16.39
C THR A 508 -19.03 -14.15 -17.35
N VAL A 509 -19.76 -13.03 -17.25
CA VAL A 509 -19.64 -11.89 -18.19
C VAL A 509 -18.22 -11.34 -18.19
N GLU A 510 -17.66 -11.09 -17.01
CA GLU A 510 -16.29 -10.59 -16.91
C GLU A 510 -15.26 -11.58 -17.48
N ALA A 511 -15.43 -12.89 -17.23
CA ALA A 511 -14.52 -13.91 -17.75
C ALA A 511 -14.61 -14.04 -19.28
N VAL A 512 -15.82 -13.92 -19.85
CA VAL A 512 -16.03 -13.88 -21.31
C VAL A 512 -15.40 -12.63 -21.92
N LEU A 513 -15.58 -11.46 -21.31
CA LEU A 513 -14.90 -10.23 -21.77
C LEU A 513 -13.38 -10.36 -21.68
N ALA A 514 -12.86 -11.00 -20.63
CA ALA A 514 -11.44 -11.26 -20.49
C ALA A 514 -10.92 -12.25 -21.54
N ALA A 515 -11.68 -13.29 -21.86
CA ALA A 515 -11.36 -14.24 -22.92
C ALA A 515 -11.40 -13.59 -24.30
N LEU A 516 -12.38 -12.70 -24.56
CA LEU A 516 -12.46 -11.89 -25.77
C LEU A 516 -11.18 -11.06 -25.97
N VAL A 517 -10.77 -10.33 -24.93
CA VAL A 517 -9.53 -9.51 -24.96
C VAL A 517 -8.28 -10.36 -25.20
N ARG A 518 -8.31 -11.63 -24.78
CA ARG A 518 -7.20 -12.57 -24.95
C ARG A 518 -7.26 -13.39 -26.23
N GLY A 519 -8.32 -13.24 -27.04
CA GLY A 519 -8.53 -14.07 -28.24
C GLY A 519 -8.83 -15.54 -27.93
N GLN A 520 -9.38 -15.85 -26.75
CA GLN A 520 -9.61 -17.23 -26.27
C GLN A 520 -11.08 -17.66 -26.40
N LEU A 521 -11.83 -17.05 -27.31
CA LEU A 521 -13.23 -17.42 -27.51
C LEU A 521 -13.31 -18.58 -28.52
N PRO A 522 -14.25 -19.52 -28.35
CA PRO A 522 -14.36 -20.74 -29.15
C PRO A 522 -15.02 -20.46 -30.52
N TRP A 523 -14.48 -19.53 -31.30
CA TRP A 523 -15.02 -19.13 -32.62
C TRP A 523 -14.47 -19.97 -33.80
N GLY A 524 -13.72 -21.05 -33.55
CA GLY A 524 -13.15 -21.92 -34.57
C GLY A 524 -13.95 -23.22 -34.79
N ASP A 525 -14.08 -23.62 -36.07
CA ASP A 525 -14.52 -24.96 -36.51
C ASP A 525 -13.30 -25.91 -36.66
N ASP A 526 -12.22 -25.68 -35.91
CA ASP A 526 -11.10 -26.62 -35.89
C ASP A 526 -11.51 -27.81 -35.01
N ASP A 527 -11.74 -28.95 -35.66
CA ASP A 527 -12.16 -30.25 -35.08
C ASP A 527 -11.23 -30.78 -33.95
N ASP A 528 -10.17 -30.04 -33.59
CA ASP A 528 -9.19 -30.33 -32.55
C ASP A 528 -9.33 -29.45 -31.28
N GLU A 529 -10.27 -28.47 -31.23
CA GLU A 529 -10.58 -27.70 -30.00
C GLU A 529 -11.78 -28.30 -29.23
N GLU A 530 -11.49 -29.01 -28.13
CA GLU A 530 -12.44 -29.88 -27.39
C GLU A 530 -13.61 -29.20 -26.64
N ASP A 531 -13.63 -27.87 -26.45
CA ASP A 531 -14.61 -27.22 -25.55
C ASP A 531 -15.76 -26.51 -26.32
N GLY A 532 -16.96 -27.09 -26.35
CA GLY A 532 -18.17 -26.38 -26.83
C GLY A 532 -18.52 -25.15 -25.97
N TRP A 533 -19.29 -24.18 -26.49
CA TRP A 533 -19.64 -22.93 -25.78
C TRP A 533 -20.14 -23.13 -24.33
N ALA A 534 -20.92 -24.18 -24.07
CA ALA A 534 -21.42 -24.48 -22.73
C ALA A 534 -20.30 -24.91 -21.77
N GLU A 535 -19.39 -25.78 -22.24
CA GLU A 535 -18.22 -26.22 -21.48
C GLU A 535 -17.25 -25.05 -21.24
N PHE A 536 -16.98 -24.25 -22.26
CA PHE A 536 -16.20 -23.03 -22.15
C PHE A 536 -16.76 -22.08 -21.09
N LEU A 537 -18.06 -21.76 -21.13
CA LEU A 537 -18.69 -20.86 -20.15
C LEU A 537 -18.65 -21.45 -18.74
N ALA A 538 -18.90 -22.75 -18.58
CA ALA A 538 -18.83 -23.43 -17.30
C ALA A 538 -17.41 -23.38 -16.72
N LYS A 539 -16.40 -23.70 -17.54
CA LYS A 539 -14.99 -23.67 -17.19
C LYS A 539 -14.52 -22.26 -16.81
N GLN A 540 -14.82 -21.25 -17.62
CA GLN A 540 -14.46 -19.85 -17.33
C GLN A 540 -15.13 -19.35 -16.05
N THR A 541 -16.41 -19.66 -15.86
CA THR A 541 -17.15 -19.28 -14.64
C THR A 541 -16.57 -19.97 -13.40
N ALA A 542 -16.29 -21.26 -13.47
CA ALA A 542 -15.71 -22.03 -12.36
C ALA A 542 -14.31 -21.53 -11.99
N LEU A 543 -13.46 -21.25 -12.98
CA LEU A 543 -12.12 -20.72 -12.76
C LEU A 543 -12.16 -19.29 -12.21
N SER A 544 -13.07 -18.45 -12.71
CA SER A 544 -13.31 -17.10 -12.19
C SER A 544 -13.75 -17.14 -10.72
N ALA A 545 -14.68 -18.03 -10.36
CA ALA A 545 -15.11 -18.23 -8.99
C ALA A 545 -13.99 -18.76 -8.08
N ALA A 546 -13.27 -19.80 -8.52
CA ALA A 546 -12.12 -20.35 -7.81
C ALA A 546 -11.01 -19.30 -7.60
N GLY A 547 -10.83 -18.39 -8.55
CA GLY A 547 -9.89 -17.28 -8.49
C GLY A 547 -10.15 -16.28 -7.37
N THR A 548 -11.35 -16.31 -6.75
CA THR A 548 -11.71 -15.43 -5.63
C THR A 548 -11.32 -15.95 -4.26
N LEU A 549 -10.97 -17.24 -4.15
CA LEU A 549 -10.59 -17.87 -2.90
C LEU A 549 -9.05 -17.87 -2.74
N PRO A 550 -8.51 -17.33 -1.63
CA PRO A 550 -7.07 -17.44 -1.34
C PRO A 550 -6.62 -18.90 -1.35
N PHE A 551 -5.38 -19.16 -1.81
CA PHE A 551 -4.76 -20.49 -1.93
C PHE A 551 -5.42 -21.45 -2.95
N ILE A 552 -6.74 -21.42 -3.13
CA ILE A 552 -7.44 -22.17 -4.19
C ILE A 552 -7.18 -21.51 -5.55
N ARG A 553 -7.18 -20.18 -5.60
CA ARG A 553 -6.75 -19.39 -6.76
C ARG A 553 -5.38 -19.84 -7.29
N ASP A 554 -4.48 -20.20 -6.39
CA ASP A 554 -3.11 -20.58 -6.70
C ASP A 554 -3.06 -21.94 -7.44
N ALA A 555 -3.95 -22.88 -7.08
CA ALA A 555 -4.16 -24.13 -7.80
C ALA A 555 -4.93 -23.93 -9.12
N ALA A 556 -5.98 -23.09 -9.13
CA ALA A 556 -6.74 -22.78 -10.34
C ALA A 556 -5.89 -22.08 -11.41
N SER A 557 -4.94 -21.24 -11.00
CA SER A 557 -3.96 -20.60 -11.90
C SER A 557 -3.06 -21.62 -12.59
N ALA A 558 -2.71 -22.73 -11.92
CA ALA A 558 -1.91 -23.81 -12.48
C ALA A 558 -2.65 -24.54 -13.62
N VAL A 559 -3.97 -24.74 -13.46
CA VAL A 559 -4.84 -25.35 -14.47
C VAL A 559 -5.02 -24.44 -15.70
N GLN A 560 -4.91 -23.12 -15.53
CA GLN A 560 -4.96 -22.14 -16.63
C GLN A 560 -3.62 -21.97 -17.39
N GLY A 561 -2.61 -22.81 -17.13
CA GLY A 561 -1.31 -22.73 -17.82
C GLY A 561 -0.40 -21.61 -17.32
N PHE A 562 -0.72 -20.96 -16.19
CA PHE A 562 0.25 -20.16 -15.46
C PHE A 562 1.13 -21.08 -14.60
N SER A 563 2.43 -20.79 -14.51
CA SER A 563 3.37 -21.45 -13.58
C SER A 563 2.72 -21.69 -12.21
N GLY A 564 2.59 -22.97 -11.82
CA GLY A 564 1.65 -23.40 -10.79
C GLY A 564 1.81 -22.72 -9.43
N GLY A 565 0.71 -22.52 -8.71
CA GLY A 565 0.68 -22.02 -7.33
C GLY A 565 0.46 -20.51 -7.18
N GLY A 566 -0.16 -19.84 -8.16
CA GLY A 566 -0.50 -18.41 -8.11
C GLY A 566 0.72 -17.51 -7.96
N ALA A 567 0.61 -16.39 -7.23
CA ALA A 567 1.74 -15.44 -7.14
C ALA A 567 2.94 -16.05 -6.41
N TYR A 568 2.73 -16.76 -5.30
CA TYR A 568 3.81 -17.45 -4.57
C TYR A 568 4.48 -18.51 -5.45
N GLY A 569 3.69 -19.40 -6.05
CA GLY A 569 4.19 -20.49 -6.88
C GLY A 569 4.91 -19.98 -8.13
N SER A 570 4.39 -18.93 -8.77
CA SER A 570 5.06 -18.28 -9.89
C SER A 570 6.40 -17.64 -9.48
N ILE A 571 6.49 -17.03 -8.29
CA ILE A 571 7.75 -16.51 -7.75
C ILE A 571 8.74 -17.66 -7.52
N MET A 572 8.32 -18.75 -6.87
CA MET A 572 9.20 -19.90 -6.60
C MET A 572 9.67 -20.58 -7.90
N ASP A 573 8.77 -20.75 -8.86
CA ASP A 573 9.06 -21.31 -10.18
C ASP A 573 10.02 -20.39 -10.95
N THR A 574 9.84 -19.07 -10.88
CA THR A 574 10.78 -18.09 -11.48
C THR A 574 12.18 -18.19 -10.90
N ILE A 575 12.30 -18.50 -9.60
CA ILE A 575 13.60 -18.72 -8.94
C ILE A 575 14.23 -20.06 -9.36
N ALA A 576 13.42 -21.11 -9.50
CA ALA A 576 13.91 -22.47 -9.75
C ALA A 576 14.22 -22.76 -11.23
N ARG A 577 13.43 -22.21 -12.17
CA ARG A 577 13.55 -22.49 -13.62
C ARG A 577 14.96 -22.28 -14.19
N PRO A 578 15.70 -21.20 -13.88
CA PRO A 578 17.05 -21.02 -14.40
C PRO A 578 18.01 -22.13 -13.99
N LEU A 579 17.87 -22.66 -12.76
CA LEU A 579 18.71 -23.75 -12.26
C LEU A 579 18.41 -25.06 -13.00
N PHE A 580 17.13 -25.36 -13.22
CA PHE A 580 16.71 -26.53 -13.98
C PHE A 580 17.13 -26.44 -15.45
N GLN A 581 16.95 -25.29 -16.08
CA GLN A 581 17.35 -25.08 -17.48
C GLN A 581 18.88 -25.12 -17.66
N ALA A 582 19.64 -24.53 -16.72
CA ALA A 582 21.11 -24.63 -16.74
C ALA A 582 21.60 -26.09 -16.62
N SER A 583 20.88 -26.94 -15.88
CA SER A 583 21.22 -28.36 -15.74
C SER A 583 20.99 -29.19 -17.02
N GLN A 584 20.20 -28.68 -17.97
CA GLN A 584 19.94 -29.32 -19.26
C GLN A 584 21.06 -29.05 -20.28
N GLY A 585 21.96 -28.09 -19.99
CA GLY A 585 23.20 -27.88 -20.74
C GLY A 585 23.09 -27.03 -22.01
N ASP A 586 21.88 -26.73 -22.48
CA ASP A 586 21.63 -25.95 -23.69
C ASP A 586 21.25 -24.49 -23.38
N VAL A 587 21.91 -23.54 -24.03
CA VAL A 587 21.53 -22.11 -23.98
C VAL A 587 20.41 -21.88 -25.00
N ASP A 588 19.22 -22.36 -24.65
CA ASP A 588 18.04 -22.25 -25.50
C ASP A 588 17.17 -21.02 -25.15
N LYS A 589 16.12 -20.80 -25.95
CA LYS A 589 15.16 -19.71 -25.74
C LYS A 589 14.48 -19.79 -24.37
N ALA A 590 14.24 -21.01 -23.87
CA ALA A 590 13.62 -21.22 -22.56
C ALA A 590 14.56 -20.80 -21.42
N PHE A 591 15.86 -21.06 -21.54
CA PHE A 591 16.87 -20.62 -20.59
C PHE A 591 16.99 -19.09 -20.57
N ILE A 592 17.10 -18.42 -21.72
CA ILE A 592 17.14 -16.95 -21.80
C ILE A 592 15.89 -16.33 -21.16
N ARG A 593 14.70 -16.85 -21.51
CA ARG A 593 13.43 -16.41 -20.92
C ARG A 593 13.43 -16.55 -19.40
N SER A 594 13.93 -17.68 -18.88
CA SER A 594 14.01 -17.92 -17.44
C SER A 594 14.96 -16.94 -16.72
N LEU A 595 16.08 -16.59 -17.34
CA LEU A 595 17.02 -15.58 -16.82
C LEU A 595 16.40 -14.19 -16.82
N VAL A 596 15.65 -13.82 -17.87
CA VAL A 596 14.93 -12.54 -17.94
C VAL A 596 13.84 -12.47 -16.88
N ASP A 597 13.10 -13.55 -16.63
CA ASP A 597 12.09 -13.61 -15.57
C ASP A 597 12.70 -13.52 -14.16
N ALA A 598 13.79 -14.24 -13.89
CA ALA A 598 14.53 -14.13 -12.63
C ALA A 598 15.13 -12.74 -12.44
N GLY A 599 15.72 -12.16 -13.49
CA GLY A 599 16.20 -10.79 -13.50
C GLY A 599 15.09 -9.79 -13.22
N GLY A 600 13.92 -9.95 -13.84
CA GLY A 600 12.73 -9.15 -13.59
C GLY A 600 12.27 -9.17 -12.14
N LEU A 601 12.27 -10.36 -11.52
CA LEU A 601 11.89 -10.54 -10.12
C LEU A 601 12.87 -9.86 -9.14
N PHE A 602 14.18 -9.97 -9.36
CA PHE A 602 15.19 -9.47 -8.40
C PHE A 602 15.61 -8.01 -8.64
N LEU A 603 15.52 -7.54 -9.88
CA LEU A 603 15.91 -6.19 -10.31
C LEU A 603 14.69 -5.30 -10.62
N HIS A 604 13.48 -5.82 -10.44
CA HIS A 604 12.22 -5.11 -10.69
C HIS A 604 12.12 -4.59 -12.13
N MET A 605 12.41 -5.44 -13.11
CA MET A 605 12.31 -5.12 -14.53
C MET A 605 11.05 -5.74 -15.15
N PRO A 606 10.48 -5.14 -16.22
CA PRO A 606 9.24 -5.61 -16.85
C PRO A 606 9.49 -6.88 -17.69
N SER A 607 9.84 -8.00 -17.04
CA SER A 607 10.26 -9.23 -17.73
C SER A 607 9.22 -9.75 -18.70
N THR A 608 7.93 -9.60 -18.41
CA THR A 608 6.85 -10.04 -19.32
C THR A 608 6.93 -9.31 -20.66
N GLN A 609 7.13 -8.00 -20.63
CA GLN A 609 7.22 -7.20 -21.85
C GLN A 609 8.55 -7.43 -22.58
N ILE A 610 9.65 -7.58 -21.85
CA ILE A 610 10.96 -7.92 -22.42
C ILE A 610 10.89 -9.29 -23.12
N ASN A 611 10.27 -10.28 -22.47
CA ASN A 611 10.13 -11.63 -23.03
C ASN A 611 9.25 -11.66 -24.28
N ARG A 612 8.19 -10.85 -24.37
CA ARG A 612 7.39 -10.70 -25.61
C ARG A 612 8.25 -10.16 -26.75
N PHE A 613 9.05 -9.14 -26.47
CA PHE A 613 9.95 -8.56 -27.46
C PHE A 613 11.02 -9.56 -27.93
N VAL A 614 11.65 -10.27 -27.00
CA VAL A 614 12.63 -11.32 -27.31
C VAL A 614 12.00 -12.46 -28.11
N ASP A 615 10.80 -12.92 -27.72
CA ASP A 615 10.06 -13.97 -28.42
C ASP A 615 9.74 -13.59 -29.87
N ALA A 616 9.20 -12.38 -30.07
CA ALA A 616 8.87 -11.83 -31.38
C ALA A 616 10.11 -11.66 -32.27
N THR A 617 11.20 -11.11 -31.72
CA THR A 617 12.46 -10.93 -32.45
C THR A 617 13.08 -12.25 -32.86
N TRP A 618 13.03 -13.25 -31.97
CA TRP A 618 13.57 -14.57 -32.24
C TRP A 618 12.79 -15.29 -33.35
N ARG A 619 11.45 -15.25 -33.29
CA ARG A 619 10.58 -15.82 -34.33
C ARG A 619 10.78 -15.14 -35.69
N GLN A 620 10.93 -13.82 -35.69
CA GLN A 620 11.27 -13.07 -36.91
C GLN A 620 12.63 -13.51 -37.49
N ALA A 621 13.62 -13.76 -36.64
CA ALA A 621 14.93 -14.27 -37.06
C ALA A 621 14.87 -15.71 -37.60
N GLU A 622 13.94 -16.52 -37.11
CA GLU A 622 13.63 -17.88 -37.61
C GLU A 622 12.80 -17.86 -38.91
N GLY A 623 12.42 -16.67 -39.40
CA GLY A 623 11.71 -16.48 -40.67
C GLY A 623 10.18 -16.51 -40.55
N GLU A 624 9.62 -16.48 -39.33
CA GLU A 624 8.18 -16.28 -39.15
C GLU A 624 7.78 -14.82 -39.45
N ASP A 625 6.60 -14.62 -40.03
CA ASP A 625 6.00 -13.29 -40.13
C ASP A 625 5.43 -12.89 -38.77
N VAL A 626 5.94 -11.79 -38.21
CA VAL A 626 5.59 -11.32 -36.86
C VAL A 626 5.02 -9.92 -36.97
N SER A 627 3.75 -9.77 -36.61
CA SER A 627 3.10 -8.47 -36.66
C SER A 627 3.67 -7.51 -35.60
N PRO A 628 3.67 -6.18 -35.83
CA PRO A 628 4.10 -5.20 -34.83
C PRO A 628 3.33 -5.30 -33.50
N LEU A 629 2.08 -5.77 -33.54
CA LEU A 629 1.25 -5.98 -32.35
C LEU A 629 1.79 -7.10 -31.46
N GLU A 630 2.39 -8.15 -32.02
CA GLU A 630 2.92 -9.28 -31.25
C GLU A 630 4.12 -8.92 -30.37
N TYR A 631 4.90 -7.91 -30.76
CA TYR A 631 5.97 -7.38 -29.90
C TYR A 631 5.44 -6.78 -28.60
N ILE A 632 4.18 -6.32 -28.62
CA ILE A 632 3.57 -5.60 -27.51
C ILE A 632 2.59 -6.49 -26.73
N MET A 633 1.75 -7.23 -27.45
CA MET A 633 0.69 -8.07 -26.90
C MET A 633 1.15 -9.52 -26.63
N GLY A 634 2.26 -9.93 -27.24
CA GLY A 634 2.66 -11.33 -27.37
C GLY A 634 1.97 -12.01 -28.55
N LYS A 635 2.41 -13.23 -28.87
CA LYS A 635 1.81 -14.08 -29.91
C LYS A 635 0.31 -14.26 -29.63
N SER A 636 -0.55 -13.88 -30.59
CA SER A 636 -1.94 -14.33 -30.58
C SER A 636 -1.93 -15.83 -30.77
N LYS A 637 -2.64 -16.55 -29.89
CA LYS A 637 -3.01 -17.92 -30.23
C LYS A 637 -3.99 -17.89 -31.39
#